data_AF-A0A812YX09-F1
#
_entry.id   AF-A0A812YX09-F1
#
_cell.length_a   1.000
_cell.length_b   1.000
_cell.length_c   1.000
_cell.angle_alpha   90.00
_cell.angle_beta   90.00
_cell.angle_gamma   90.00
#
_symmetry.space_group_name_H-M   'P 1'
#
loop_
_entity.id
_entity.type
_entity.pdbx_description
1 polymer ?
#
loop_
_entity_poly.entity_id
_entity_poly.type
_entity_poly.pdbx_seq_one_letter_code
_entity_poly.pdbx_strand_id
1 'polypeptide(L)'
;MCCSRPALFLWLACALVCQSYKFVELQEIFTNGAVKWEPFSMAGIQYIAVCNHFADSKIYKWDDAQSTFLEMQSIPTQGALGSTAFSMDGIQHLAIANSFDGSSYNIDSKVYKWDDTRSTFLEMQSIPTQGAWGWAAFSMDSIQHLAVANHFDGSSCNINSTIYKWDHATSTFLEMQSIPTSFARGWAAFSMDGIQHLAVANRYDGSSYNINSKVYKWDNASSTFLEMQSIPTKGAVGWTAFSMDGIQHLAVANERDSAGSHNVDSMIYKWDDTRSTFLEMQSISTKGTPAGWAAFSMDGIQHLAVGNYFDGSSNNLDSKVYRWDDTRSTFLEMQSIRTVGAWGWAAFSMDGIQHLALANRQDGDVRSWSLAALGGYLVRDPVNPAKHRRALEFPLKMVQATLTDHEVQQRQHPQQPQQMLYAMEAHQRAILVGYSAPCGAGTLMPLKRSQCPSTSEAIELPACHAFLVADKVCEADAEVDDGSCFVSKELDNCGDFDAYRMEQLACGAIGCKALSHILWVAALISFGATVGWNAGFYALRLRLQVHQPSRLQNRFVAFFAFLAVLLVTTIFVGFAGDSGAVLAMALLCPLLPVTAWALAAGFVFLPLQGQEAIESTGAALELPIFNVLVAFNLSVDDVERLNRDRTPLNMGLRVVEDIPELVIGLVDLVYFGGSWYAWFGILMSMAMLVFDLLLSVMLQCLQSALKIARKPRDRE
;
A
#
# COMPACT_ATOMS: atom_id res chain seq x y z
N MET A 1 -14.62 44.72 25.57
CA MET A 1 -13.92 45.68 24.67
C MET A 1 -12.72 44.98 24.06
N CYS A 2 -12.47 45.26 22.78
CA CYS A 2 -11.71 44.49 21.79
C CYS A 2 -10.27 44.07 22.13
N CYS A 3 -9.89 42.86 21.70
CA CYS A 3 -8.84 42.55 20.69
C CYS A 3 -8.75 41.01 20.56
N SER A 4 -9.33 40.38 19.54
CA SER A 4 -8.79 40.12 18.19
C SER A 4 -7.70 39.03 18.12
N ARG A 5 -8.09 37.87 17.54
CA ARG A 5 -7.35 36.75 16.91
C ARG A 5 -5.84 37.01 16.62
N PRO A 6 -4.95 36.01 16.82
CA PRO A 6 -4.98 34.79 15.99
C PRO A 6 -4.68 33.49 16.77
N ALA A 7 -5.72 32.68 17.02
CA ALA A 7 -5.58 31.29 17.48
C ALA A 7 -5.90 30.26 16.36
N LEU A 8 -6.05 30.71 15.11
CA LEU A 8 -6.45 29.85 13.98
C LEU A 8 -5.28 29.25 13.20
N PHE A 9 -4.06 29.77 13.34
CA PHE A 9 -2.91 29.34 12.55
C PHE A 9 -2.12 28.18 13.17
N LEU A 10 -2.28 27.90 14.47
CA LEU A 10 -1.59 26.78 15.12
C LEU A 10 -2.35 25.45 15.03
N TRP A 11 -3.64 25.46 14.64
CA TRP A 11 -4.44 24.23 14.49
C TRP A 11 -4.29 23.58 13.11
N LEU A 12 -3.91 24.34 12.08
CA LEU A 12 -3.73 23.83 10.70
C LEU A 12 -2.35 23.19 10.45
N ALA A 13 -1.35 23.44 11.30
CA ALA A 13 -0.05 22.77 11.21
C ALA A 13 0.03 21.47 12.01
N CYS A 14 -0.96 21.19 12.88
CA CYS A 14 -1.04 19.95 13.67
C CYS A 14 -2.05 18.95 13.08
N ALA A 15 -2.93 19.39 12.17
CA ALA A 15 -3.75 18.50 11.34
C ALA A 15 -3.04 18.28 10.00
N LEU A 16 -2.72 17.02 9.67
CA LEU A 16 -2.08 16.54 8.43
C LEU A 16 -0.54 16.43 8.43
N VAL A 17 0.05 15.85 9.48
CA VAL A 17 0.92 14.69 9.21
C VAL A 17 0.04 13.48 9.41
N CYS A 18 -0.62 13.03 8.34
CA CYS A 18 -1.29 11.74 8.37
C CYS A 18 -0.15 10.71 8.41
N GLN A 19 0.23 10.24 9.59
CA GLN A 19 1.13 9.10 9.71
C GLN A 19 0.45 7.93 9.00
N SER A 20 0.90 7.62 7.78
CA SER A 20 0.44 6.46 7.05
C SER A 20 1.26 5.27 7.51
N TYR A 21 0.62 4.41 8.30
CA TYR A 21 1.24 3.15 8.70
C TYR A 21 1.21 2.16 7.54
N LYS A 22 2.34 1.52 7.29
CA LYS A 22 2.46 0.46 6.29
C LYS A 22 3.28 -0.69 6.87
N PHE A 23 2.81 -1.91 6.63
CA PHE A 23 3.59 -3.12 6.86
C PHE A 23 4.74 -3.20 5.83
N VAL A 24 5.98 -3.23 6.32
CA VAL A 24 7.20 -3.42 5.54
C VAL A 24 7.81 -4.76 5.89
N GLU A 25 8.45 -5.41 4.93
CA GLU A 25 9.05 -6.72 5.16
C GLU A 25 10.19 -6.59 6.18
N LEU A 26 10.14 -7.43 7.22
CA LEU A 26 11.09 -7.50 8.31
C LEU A 26 12.14 -8.59 8.05
N GLN A 27 11.70 -9.79 7.67
CA GLN A 27 12.56 -10.94 7.45
C GLN A 27 11.88 -11.94 6.51
N GLU A 28 12.67 -12.62 5.69
CA GLU A 28 12.29 -13.79 4.91
C GLU A 28 12.91 -15.07 5.54
N ILE A 29 12.11 -16.12 5.72
CA ILE A 29 12.49 -17.41 6.32
C ILE A 29 12.17 -18.54 5.35
N PHE A 30 13.20 -19.25 4.88
CA PHE A 30 13.05 -20.44 4.06
C PHE A 30 12.52 -21.62 4.91
N THR A 31 11.45 -22.24 4.43
CA THR A 31 10.71 -23.35 5.04
C THR A 31 10.36 -24.38 3.96
N ASN A 32 9.95 -25.58 4.37
CA ASN A 32 9.51 -26.61 3.42
C ASN A 32 8.02 -26.93 3.63
N GLY A 33 7.18 -26.17 2.92
CA GLY A 33 5.73 -26.30 2.98
C GLY A 33 5.14 -25.71 4.26
N ALA A 34 5.57 -24.52 4.67
CA ALA A 34 4.91 -23.82 5.77
C ALA A 34 3.42 -23.58 5.46
N VAL A 35 2.56 -23.91 6.42
CA VAL A 35 1.10 -23.80 6.28
C VAL A 35 0.45 -22.98 7.38
N LYS A 36 1.01 -23.00 8.60
CA LYS A 36 0.49 -22.27 9.75
C LYS A 36 1.64 -21.66 10.55
N TRP A 37 1.45 -20.39 10.89
CA TRP A 37 2.29 -19.63 11.82
C TRP A 37 1.51 -19.45 13.10
N GLU A 38 2.14 -19.76 14.23
CA GLU A 38 1.54 -19.64 15.55
C GLU A 38 2.51 -18.87 16.47
N PRO A 39 2.33 -17.55 16.59
CA PRO A 39 3.14 -16.71 17.47
C PRO A 39 2.74 -16.91 18.92
N PHE A 40 3.72 -16.91 19.83
CA PHE A 40 3.51 -16.93 21.27
C PHE A 40 4.69 -16.26 21.97
N SER A 41 4.50 -15.85 23.22
CA SER A 41 5.56 -15.17 23.99
C SER A 41 5.78 -15.89 25.31
N MET A 42 7.05 -16.06 25.70
CA MET A 42 7.44 -16.66 26.97
C MET A 42 8.43 -15.72 27.66
N ALA A 43 8.17 -15.35 28.91
CA ALA A 43 9.02 -14.44 29.69
C ALA A 43 9.41 -13.14 28.95
N GLY A 44 8.48 -12.57 28.16
CA GLY A 44 8.70 -11.34 27.38
C GLY A 44 9.44 -11.53 26.06
N ILE A 45 9.88 -12.74 25.73
CA ILE A 45 10.54 -13.06 24.46
C ILE A 45 9.50 -13.59 23.47
N GLN A 46 9.57 -13.13 22.23
CA GLN A 46 8.70 -13.58 21.15
C GLN A 46 9.23 -14.87 20.49
N TYR A 47 8.30 -15.80 20.22
CA TYR A 47 8.53 -17.04 19.51
C TYR A 47 7.49 -17.21 18.41
N ILE A 48 7.82 -18.02 17.42
CA ILE A 48 6.86 -18.45 16.42
C ILE A 48 7.05 -19.94 16.12
N ALA A 49 5.97 -20.72 16.24
CA ALA A 49 5.91 -22.07 15.72
C ALA A 49 5.44 -22.06 14.27
N VAL A 50 6.09 -22.86 13.43
CA VAL A 50 5.82 -22.99 12.01
C VAL A 50 5.51 -24.44 11.69
N CYS A 51 4.27 -24.71 11.29
CA CYS A 51 3.88 -26.01 10.79
C CYS A 51 4.37 -26.19 9.36
N ASN A 52 5.19 -27.21 9.14
CA ASN A 52 5.66 -27.62 7.83
C ASN A 52 4.97 -28.90 7.40
N HIS A 53 4.38 -28.89 6.20
CA HIS A 53 3.66 -30.04 5.67
C HIS A 53 4.63 -31.12 5.12
N PHE A 54 5.79 -30.72 4.58
CA PHE A 54 6.72 -31.64 3.92
C PHE A 54 8.03 -31.87 4.69
N ALA A 55 8.13 -31.32 5.90
CA ALA A 55 9.29 -31.46 6.77
C ALA A 55 8.87 -31.34 8.24
N ASP A 56 9.83 -31.49 9.15
CA ASP A 56 9.64 -31.15 10.55
C ASP A 56 9.19 -29.70 10.72
N SER A 57 8.24 -29.50 11.62
CA SER A 57 7.82 -28.18 12.07
C SER A 57 8.94 -27.53 12.87
N LYS A 58 8.96 -26.19 12.92
CA LYS A 58 10.07 -25.43 13.50
C LYS A 58 9.58 -24.46 14.55
N ILE A 59 10.40 -24.23 15.58
CA ILE A 59 10.23 -23.15 16.54
C ILE A 59 11.33 -22.13 16.27
N TYR A 60 10.93 -20.87 16.06
CA TYR A 60 11.83 -19.74 15.95
C TYR A 60 11.71 -18.87 17.18
N LYS A 61 12.84 -18.29 17.58
CA LYS A 61 12.97 -17.33 18.68
C LYS A 61 13.40 -15.99 18.12
N TRP A 62 12.79 -14.92 18.58
CA TRP A 62 13.26 -13.57 18.31
C TRP A 62 14.62 -13.33 18.97
N ASP A 63 15.55 -12.76 18.20
CA ASP A 63 16.86 -12.31 18.65
C ASP A 63 16.94 -10.79 18.54
N ASP A 64 16.94 -10.10 19.69
CA ASP A 64 16.96 -8.63 19.73
C ASP A 64 18.24 -8.03 19.14
N ALA A 65 19.37 -8.74 19.25
CA ALA A 65 20.65 -8.25 18.74
C ALA A 65 20.68 -8.21 17.21
N GLN A 66 20.08 -9.21 16.55
CA GLN A 66 20.01 -9.30 15.10
C GLN A 66 18.68 -8.79 14.51
N SER A 67 17.71 -8.43 15.36
CA SER A 67 16.35 -8.04 14.94
C SER A 67 15.73 -9.06 13.96
N THR A 68 15.89 -10.34 14.29
CA THR A 68 15.51 -11.44 13.40
C THR A 68 15.03 -12.66 14.19
N PHE A 69 14.22 -13.51 13.57
CA PHE A 69 13.84 -14.82 14.09
C PHE A 69 14.89 -15.86 13.73
N LEU A 70 15.44 -16.54 14.74
CA LEU A 70 16.40 -17.62 14.60
C LEU A 70 15.74 -18.96 14.93
N GLU A 71 16.04 -20.00 14.13
CA GLU A 71 15.57 -21.35 14.42
C GLU A 71 16.15 -21.80 15.78
N MET A 72 15.26 -22.19 16.69
CA MET A 72 15.61 -22.71 18.01
C MET A 72 15.48 -24.23 18.07
N GLN A 73 14.41 -24.78 17.49
CA GLN A 73 14.08 -26.19 17.65
C GLN A 73 13.38 -26.75 16.42
N SER A 74 13.74 -27.99 16.06
CA SER A 74 12.98 -28.84 15.14
C SER A 74 12.00 -29.71 15.92
N ILE A 75 10.75 -29.78 15.47
CA ILE A 75 9.69 -30.62 16.03
C ILE A 75 9.32 -31.67 14.98
N PRO A 76 9.61 -32.96 15.22
CA PRO A 76 9.24 -34.03 14.30
C PRO A 76 7.72 -34.09 14.11
N THR A 77 7.27 -33.94 12.86
CA THR A 77 5.85 -33.88 12.50
C THR A 77 5.53 -34.66 11.25
N GLN A 78 4.27 -35.05 11.08
CA GLN A 78 3.81 -35.87 9.96
C GLN A 78 2.67 -35.14 9.24
N GLY A 79 3.01 -34.43 8.15
CA GLY A 79 2.04 -33.64 7.40
C GLY A 79 1.35 -32.59 8.27
N ALA A 80 2.12 -31.78 9.00
CA ALA A 80 1.53 -30.82 9.94
C ALA A 80 0.74 -29.75 9.19
N LEU A 81 -0.52 -29.53 9.60
CA LEU A 81 -1.44 -28.57 8.96
C LEU A 81 -1.88 -27.42 9.85
N GLY A 82 -1.72 -27.56 11.16
CA GLY A 82 -2.10 -26.53 12.11
C GLY A 82 -1.45 -26.73 13.47
N SER A 83 -1.43 -25.66 14.23
CA SER A 83 -0.95 -25.64 15.60
C SER A 83 -1.74 -24.63 16.42
N THR A 84 -1.68 -24.78 17.75
CA THR A 84 -2.12 -23.76 18.69
C THR A 84 -1.20 -23.74 19.90
N ALA A 85 -0.80 -22.54 20.31
CA ALA A 85 0.01 -22.32 21.49
C ALA A 85 -0.89 -21.88 22.66
N PHE A 86 -0.65 -22.42 23.86
CA PHE A 86 -1.44 -22.08 25.05
C PHE A 86 -0.61 -22.24 26.33
N SER A 87 -1.00 -21.54 27.38
CA SER A 87 -0.35 -21.65 28.70
C SER A 87 -1.29 -22.31 29.69
N MET A 88 -0.78 -23.30 30.43
CA MET A 88 -1.47 -23.94 31.55
C MET A 88 -0.53 -23.96 32.74
N ASP A 89 -1.03 -23.58 33.92
CA ASP A 89 -0.24 -23.58 35.15
C ASP A 89 1.09 -22.80 35.04
N GLY A 90 1.09 -21.73 34.25
CA GLY A 90 2.27 -20.90 33.99
C GLY A 90 3.30 -21.51 33.02
N ILE A 91 3.01 -22.68 32.44
CA ILE A 91 3.90 -23.37 31.51
C ILE A 91 3.35 -23.29 30.09
N GLN A 92 4.21 -22.96 29.13
CA GLN A 92 3.85 -22.93 27.72
C GLN A 92 3.69 -24.34 27.15
N HIS A 93 2.65 -24.53 26.36
CA HIS A 93 2.36 -25.74 25.62
C HIS A 93 2.11 -25.42 24.15
N LEU A 94 2.25 -26.43 23.30
CA LEU A 94 2.01 -26.35 21.87
C LEU A 94 1.33 -27.63 21.40
N ALA A 95 0.17 -27.54 20.78
CA ALA A 95 -0.45 -28.68 20.08
C ALA A 95 -0.18 -28.56 18.58
N ILE A 96 0.17 -29.68 17.94
CA ILE A 96 0.39 -29.77 16.49
C ILE A 96 -0.56 -30.81 15.89
N ALA A 97 -1.27 -30.42 14.84
CA ALA A 97 -2.16 -31.25 14.05
C ALA A 97 -1.37 -32.01 12.98
N ASN A 98 -1.11 -33.30 13.23
CA ASN A 98 -0.53 -34.19 12.21
C ASN A 98 -1.65 -34.74 11.33
N SER A 99 -1.54 -34.56 10.02
CA SER A 99 -2.62 -34.94 9.10
C SER A 99 -2.34 -36.22 8.32
N PHE A 100 -1.10 -36.50 7.94
CA PHE A 100 -0.78 -37.62 7.06
C PHE A 100 0.70 -38.02 7.17
N ASP A 101 0.96 -39.31 7.29
CA ASP A 101 2.33 -39.86 7.44
C ASP A 101 2.95 -40.37 6.13
N GLY A 102 2.26 -40.17 5.00
CA GLY A 102 2.62 -40.77 3.71
C GLY A 102 1.78 -42.00 3.35
N SER A 103 1.06 -42.57 4.32
CA SER A 103 0.27 -43.80 4.18
C SER A 103 -1.15 -43.73 4.77
N SER A 104 -1.32 -43.07 5.92
CA SER A 104 -2.56 -43.03 6.70
C SER A 104 -2.90 -41.62 7.15
N TYR A 105 -4.20 -41.29 7.16
CA TYR A 105 -4.73 -40.10 7.80
C TYR A 105 -5.11 -40.33 9.27
N ASN A 106 -5.22 -41.58 9.71
CA ASN A 106 -5.50 -41.92 11.10
C ASN A 106 -4.18 -42.02 11.86
N ILE A 107 -3.66 -40.85 12.25
CA ILE A 107 -2.39 -40.71 12.95
C ILE A 107 -2.56 -39.80 14.17
N ASP A 108 -1.64 -39.94 15.11
CA ASP A 108 -1.67 -39.16 16.33
C ASP A 108 -1.16 -37.74 16.10
N SER A 109 -1.91 -36.79 16.62
CA SER A 109 -1.46 -35.41 16.84
C SER A 109 -0.79 -35.31 18.21
N LYS A 110 0.09 -34.32 18.37
CA LYS A 110 0.96 -34.25 19.56
C LYS A 110 0.78 -32.95 20.31
N VAL A 111 0.77 -33.05 21.63
CA VAL A 111 0.85 -31.92 22.54
C VAL A 111 2.22 -31.92 23.20
N TYR A 112 2.89 -30.78 23.16
CA TYR A 112 4.20 -30.55 23.72
C TYR A 112 4.12 -29.58 24.89
N LYS A 113 5.04 -29.74 25.84
CA LYS A 113 5.22 -28.89 27.01
C LYS A 113 6.63 -28.30 27.00
N TRP A 114 6.74 -27.02 27.30
CA TRP A 114 8.03 -26.35 27.44
C TRP A 114 8.80 -26.85 28.67
N ASP A 115 10.07 -27.18 28.48
CA ASP A 115 11.01 -27.54 29.54
C ASP A 115 12.05 -26.40 29.69
N ASP A 116 11.93 -25.64 30.78
CA ASP A 116 12.83 -24.51 31.04
C ASP A 116 14.30 -24.92 31.20
N THR A 117 14.56 -26.14 31.67
CA THR A 117 15.93 -26.62 31.91
C THR A 117 16.64 -26.91 30.60
N ARG A 118 15.91 -27.45 29.62
CA ARG A 118 16.42 -27.78 28.28
C ARG A 118 16.23 -26.65 27.28
N SER A 119 15.38 -25.67 27.59
CA SER A 119 14.93 -24.63 26.66
C SER A 119 14.37 -25.22 25.37
N THR A 120 13.56 -26.27 25.50
CA THR A 120 12.92 -26.97 24.38
C THR A 120 11.52 -27.46 24.74
N PHE A 121 10.69 -27.61 23.72
CA PHE A 121 9.42 -28.34 23.81
C PHE A 121 9.66 -29.84 23.82
N LEU A 122 9.08 -30.53 24.81
CA LEU A 122 9.08 -31.98 24.93
C LEU A 122 7.67 -32.51 24.72
N GLU A 123 7.55 -33.66 24.07
CA GLU A 123 6.26 -34.32 23.90
C GLU A 123 5.66 -34.65 25.27
N MET A 124 4.43 -34.18 25.50
CA MET A 124 3.66 -34.40 26.72
C MET A 124 2.60 -35.47 26.50
N GLN A 125 1.94 -35.46 25.35
CA GLN A 125 0.86 -36.38 25.02
C GLN A 125 0.75 -36.62 23.52
N SER A 126 0.45 -37.86 23.15
CA SER A 126 0.01 -38.28 21.82
C SER A 126 -1.50 -38.50 21.84
N ILE A 127 -2.24 -37.88 20.93
CA ILE A 127 -3.70 -37.91 20.86
C ILE A 127 -4.11 -38.48 19.50
N PRO A 128 -4.84 -39.61 19.46
CA PRO A 128 -5.37 -40.16 18.22
C PRO A 128 -6.28 -39.17 17.51
N THR A 129 -5.97 -38.86 16.25
CA THR A 129 -6.72 -37.93 15.41
C THR A 129 -6.95 -38.49 14.01
N GLN A 130 -7.82 -37.85 13.23
CA GLN A 130 -8.19 -38.31 11.90
C GLN A 130 -8.03 -37.16 10.91
N GLY A 131 -6.87 -37.11 10.25
CA GLY A 131 -6.48 -36.01 9.38
C GLY A 131 -6.65 -34.70 10.13
N ALA A 132 -5.94 -34.50 11.24
CA ALA A 132 -6.11 -33.25 11.98
C ALA A 132 -5.65 -32.08 11.11
N TRP A 133 -6.52 -31.08 10.92
CA TRP A 133 -6.19 -29.87 10.15
C TRP A 133 -5.80 -28.71 11.06
N GLY A 134 -6.47 -28.57 12.21
CA GLY A 134 -6.27 -27.42 13.09
C GLY A 134 -6.68 -27.71 14.52
N TRP A 135 -6.15 -26.90 15.43
CA TRP A 135 -6.46 -26.92 16.84
C TRP A 135 -6.96 -25.54 17.28
N ALA A 136 -7.84 -25.50 18.27
CA ALA A 136 -8.13 -24.31 19.06
C ALA A 136 -7.98 -24.62 20.54
N ALA A 137 -7.21 -23.81 21.25
CA ALA A 137 -7.07 -23.86 22.69
C ALA A 137 -7.96 -22.80 23.36
N PHE A 138 -8.62 -23.18 24.44
CA PHE A 138 -9.44 -22.27 25.25
C PHE A 138 -9.58 -22.80 26.68
N SER A 139 -9.96 -21.93 27.60
CA SER A 139 -10.11 -22.29 29.01
C SER A 139 -11.51 -21.94 29.49
N MET A 140 -12.14 -22.90 30.17
CA MET A 140 -13.44 -22.72 30.84
C MET A 140 -13.26 -23.11 32.30
N ASP A 141 -13.71 -22.26 33.22
CA ASP A 141 -13.62 -22.51 34.67
C ASP A 141 -12.21 -22.89 35.13
N SER A 142 -11.19 -22.22 34.60
CA SER A 142 -9.76 -22.47 34.84
C SER A 142 -9.24 -23.84 34.40
N ILE A 143 -10.02 -24.60 33.64
CA ILE A 143 -9.59 -25.87 33.05
C ILE A 143 -9.26 -25.62 31.57
N GLN A 144 -8.11 -26.11 31.11
CA GLN A 144 -7.72 -26.02 29.70
C GLN A 144 -8.48 -27.03 28.85
N HIS A 145 -8.84 -26.60 27.65
CA HIS A 145 -9.54 -27.40 26.65
C HIS A 145 -8.82 -27.28 25.31
N LEU A 146 -8.96 -28.30 24.47
CA LEU A 146 -8.48 -28.34 23.09
C LEU A 146 -9.57 -28.86 22.17
N ALA A 147 -9.87 -28.15 21.08
CA ALA A 147 -10.73 -28.64 20.01
C ALA A 147 -9.90 -28.98 18.78
N VAL A 148 -9.98 -30.21 18.28
CA VAL A 148 -9.37 -30.63 17.01
C VAL A 148 -10.37 -30.53 15.88
N ALA A 149 -9.94 -30.04 14.72
CA ALA A 149 -10.67 -30.17 13.47
C ALA A 149 -10.19 -31.43 12.73
N ASN A 150 -10.95 -32.52 12.85
CA ASN A 150 -10.71 -33.74 12.09
C ASN A 150 -11.34 -33.58 10.71
N HIS A 151 -10.55 -33.62 9.64
CA HIS A 151 -11.05 -33.33 8.30
C HIS A 151 -11.25 -34.59 7.45
N PHE A 152 -10.42 -35.63 7.60
CA PHE A 152 -10.49 -36.81 6.75
C PHE A 152 -9.87 -38.04 7.42
N ASP A 153 -10.55 -39.19 7.37
CA ASP A 153 -10.08 -40.45 7.96
C ASP A 153 -9.42 -41.41 6.95
N GLY A 154 -9.21 -40.96 5.71
CA GLY A 154 -8.77 -41.80 4.59
C GLY A 154 -9.91 -42.33 3.71
N SER A 155 -11.16 -42.24 4.17
CA SER A 155 -12.35 -42.75 3.49
C SER A 155 -13.50 -41.74 3.42
N SER A 156 -13.76 -40.99 4.50
CA SER A 156 -14.86 -40.07 4.67
C SER A 156 -14.37 -38.69 5.08
N CYS A 157 -15.03 -37.67 4.55
CA CYS A 157 -14.89 -36.28 4.97
C CYS A 157 -15.93 -35.87 6.00
N ASN A 158 -16.99 -36.66 6.21
CA ASN A 158 -18.00 -36.41 7.24
C ASN A 158 -17.65 -37.24 8.47
N ILE A 159 -16.80 -36.67 9.31
CA ILE A 159 -16.31 -37.30 10.53
C ILE A 159 -16.46 -36.34 11.71
N ASN A 160 -16.38 -36.88 12.91
CA ASN A 160 -16.50 -36.06 14.10
C ASN A 160 -15.18 -35.36 14.42
N SER A 161 -15.31 -34.09 14.80
CA SER A 161 -14.27 -33.32 15.48
C SER A 161 -14.43 -33.46 16.99
N THR A 162 -13.34 -33.41 17.74
CA THR A 162 -13.35 -33.77 19.16
C THR A 162 -12.86 -32.61 20.03
N ILE A 163 -13.54 -32.39 21.15
CA ILE A 163 -13.14 -31.47 22.20
C ILE A 163 -12.59 -32.30 23.36
N TYR A 164 -11.40 -31.93 23.81
CA TYR A 164 -10.70 -32.54 24.94
C TYR A 164 -10.66 -31.59 26.12
N LYS A 165 -10.70 -32.16 27.33
CA LYS A 165 -10.58 -31.47 28.61
C LYS A 165 -9.30 -31.90 29.30
N TRP A 166 -8.54 -30.96 29.85
CA TRP A 166 -7.41 -31.29 30.71
C TRP A 166 -7.91 -31.94 32.01
N ASP A 167 -7.36 -33.11 32.33
CA ASP A 167 -7.58 -33.80 33.59
C ASP A 167 -6.32 -33.71 34.46
N HIS A 168 -6.41 -32.96 35.56
CA HIS A 168 -5.28 -32.77 36.48
C HIS A 168 -4.85 -34.06 37.19
N ALA A 169 -5.75 -35.03 37.37
CA ALA A 169 -5.44 -36.27 38.07
C ALA A 169 -4.49 -37.17 37.25
N THR A 170 -4.72 -37.25 35.94
CA THR A 170 -3.88 -38.02 35.00
C THR A 170 -2.81 -37.18 34.32
N SER A 171 -2.91 -35.84 34.40
CA SER A 171 -2.09 -34.92 33.61
C SER A 171 -2.16 -35.20 32.11
N THR A 172 -3.38 -35.43 31.61
CA THR A 172 -3.66 -35.68 30.18
C THR A 172 -4.93 -34.98 29.72
N PHE A 173 -5.02 -34.71 28.43
CA PHE A 173 -6.26 -34.32 27.77
C PHE A 173 -7.13 -35.55 27.50
N LEU A 174 -8.34 -35.55 28.06
CA LEU A 174 -9.34 -36.59 27.88
C LEU A 174 -10.46 -36.09 26.96
N GLU A 175 -10.99 -36.97 26.12
CA GLU A 175 -12.15 -36.64 25.28
C GLU A 175 -13.34 -36.25 26.17
N MET A 176 -13.98 -35.13 25.83
CA MET A 176 -15.12 -34.58 26.54
C MET A 176 -16.37 -34.58 25.68
N GLN A 177 -16.22 -34.23 24.40
CA GLN A 177 -17.33 -34.16 23.47
C GLN A 177 -16.88 -34.43 22.04
N SER A 178 -17.64 -35.25 21.34
CA SER A 178 -17.51 -35.50 19.91
C SER A 178 -18.61 -34.75 19.15
N ILE A 179 -18.25 -33.95 18.15
CA ILE A 179 -19.15 -33.09 17.38
C ILE A 179 -19.10 -33.49 15.91
N PRO A 180 -20.25 -33.85 15.28
CA PRO A 180 -20.30 -34.12 13.85
C PRO A 180 -19.89 -32.90 13.02
N THR A 181 -18.94 -33.10 12.12
CA THR A 181 -18.41 -32.06 11.25
C THR A 181 -18.23 -32.56 9.81
N SER A 182 -18.05 -31.62 8.88
CA SER A 182 -17.91 -31.93 7.45
C SER A 182 -16.66 -31.27 6.89
N PHE A 183 -15.60 -32.08 6.76
CA PHE A 183 -14.26 -31.71 6.30
C PHE A 183 -13.75 -30.48 7.05
N ALA A 184 -13.88 -30.52 8.39
CA ALA A 184 -13.59 -29.38 9.24
C ALA A 184 -12.12 -28.99 9.15
N ARG A 185 -11.85 -27.70 8.93
CA ARG A 185 -10.48 -27.18 8.83
C ARG A 185 -10.02 -26.35 10.00
N GLY A 186 -10.94 -25.77 10.77
CA GLY A 186 -10.56 -24.91 11.87
C GLY A 186 -11.70 -24.62 12.83
N TRP A 187 -11.29 -24.28 14.04
CA TRP A 187 -12.14 -23.81 15.12
C TRP A 187 -11.73 -22.40 15.51
N ALA A 188 -12.70 -21.55 15.82
CA ALA A 188 -12.47 -20.33 16.58
C ALA A 188 -13.13 -20.46 17.94
N ALA A 189 -12.36 -20.27 19.01
CA ALA A 189 -12.87 -20.23 20.37
C ALA A 189 -12.96 -18.77 20.85
N PHE A 190 -14.09 -18.41 21.45
CA PHE A 190 -14.32 -17.06 21.96
C PHE A 190 -15.36 -17.09 23.09
N SER A 191 -15.36 -16.07 23.94
CA SER A 191 -16.31 -15.95 25.05
C SER A 191 -17.15 -14.70 24.87
N MET A 192 -18.45 -14.83 25.10
CA MET A 192 -19.41 -13.72 25.15
C MET A 192 -20.16 -13.80 26.46
N ASP A 193 -20.17 -12.72 27.23
CA ASP A 193 -20.81 -12.63 28.54
C ASP A 193 -20.41 -13.77 29.51
N GLY A 194 -19.13 -14.16 29.47
CA GLY A 194 -18.59 -15.25 30.30
C GLY A 194 -18.97 -16.65 29.84
N ILE A 195 -19.70 -16.81 28.73
CA ILE A 195 -20.06 -18.10 28.15
C ILE A 195 -19.13 -18.41 26.98
N GLN A 196 -18.54 -19.60 27.00
CA GLN A 196 -17.69 -20.08 25.93
C GLN A 196 -18.49 -20.46 24.67
N HIS A 197 -17.94 -20.12 23.52
CA HIS A 197 -18.47 -20.45 22.21
C HIS A 197 -17.37 -21.04 21.32
N LEU A 198 -17.79 -21.81 20.32
CA LEU A 198 -16.93 -22.41 19.32
C LEU A 198 -17.56 -22.26 17.94
N ALA A 199 -16.82 -21.74 16.96
CA ALA A 199 -17.24 -21.74 15.56
C ALA A 199 -16.38 -22.73 14.76
N VAL A 200 -17.01 -23.64 14.02
CA VAL A 200 -16.32 -24.60 13.15
C VAL A 200 -16.48 -24.22 11.68
N ALA A 201 -15.38 -24.28 10.94
CA ALA A 201 -15.37 -24.11 9.49
C ALA A 201 -15.61 -25.47 8.81
N ASN A 202 -16.85 -25.70 8.35
CA ASN A 202 -17.19 -26.89 7.56
C ASN A 202 -16.96 -26.58 6.08
N ARG A 203 -16.08 -27.34 5.44
CA ARG A 203 -15.65 -27.06 4.06
C ARG A 203 -16.43 -27.83 3.00
N TYR A 204 -16.68 -29.11 3.23
CA TYR A 204 -17.21 -30.02 2.21
C TYR A 204 -17.90 -31.21 2.87
N ASP A 205 -19.07 -31.60 2.38
CA ASP A 205 -19.86 -32.71 2.94
C ASP A 205 -19.82 -34.00 2.12
N GLY A 206 -18.85 -34.13 1.21
CA GLY A 206 -18.79 -35.24 0.26
C GLY A 206 -19.53 -34.96 -1.05
N SER A 207 -20.34 -33.90 -1.11
CA SER A 207 -21.12 -33.52 -2.29
C SER A 207 -21.06 -32.04 -2.67
N SER A 208 -20.99 -31.13 -1.69
CA SER A 208 -21.13 -29.69 -1.86
C SER A 208 -20.11 -28.93 -1.02
N TYR A 209 -19.59 -27.82 -1.58
CA TYR A 209 -18.81 -26.81 -0.85
C TYR A 209 -19.69 -25.71 -0.25
N ASN A 210 -20.89 -25.53 -0.78
CA ASN A 210 -21.89 -24.61 -0.25
C ASN A 210 -22.65 -25.31 0.89
N ILE A 211 -22.01 -25.36 2.06
CA ILE A 211 -22.56 -25.98 3.27
C ILE A 211 -22.51 -25.00 4.43
N ASN A 212 -23.29 -25.28 5.46
CA ASN A 212 -23.31 -24.43 6.64
C ASN A 212 -22.15 -24.75 7.58
N SER A 213 -21.47 -23.70 8.00
CA SER A 213 -20.63 -23.71 9.19
C SER A 213 -21.48 -23.47 10.43
N LYS A 214 -20.98 -23.86 11.60
CA LYS A 214 -21.79 -23.87 12.83
C LYS A 214 -21.10 -23.14 13.96
N VAL A 215 -21.89 -22.42 14.75
CA VAL A 215 -21.49 -21.82 16.02
C VAL A 215 -22.17 -22.59 17.13
N TYR A 216 -21.40 -22.96 18.15
CA TYR A 216 -21.84 -23.68 19.33
C TYR A 216 -21.68 -22.82 20.58
N LYS A 217 -22.56 -23.02 21.55
CA LYS A 217 -22.58 -22.38 22.86
C LYS A 217 -22.40 -23.43 23.94
N TRP A 218 -21.56 -23.15 24.92
CA TRP A 218 -21.47 -23.99 26.12
C TRP A 218 -22.76 -23.91 26.93
N ASP A 219 -23.31 -25.07 27.26
CA ASP A 219 -24.46 -25.22 28.13
C ASP A 219 -24.05 -25.90 29.45
N ASN A 220 -24.15 -25.15 30.55
CA ASN A 220 -23.79 -25.64 31.88
C ASN A 220 -24.69 -26.79 32.36
N ALA A 221 -25.96 -26.83 31.93
CA ALA A 221 -26.91 -27.84 32.40
C ALA A 221 -26.57 -29.23 31.86
N SER A 222 -26.20 -29.32 30.59
CA SER A 222 -25.75 -30.55 29.94
C SER A 222 -24.25 -30.79 30.04
N SER A 223 -23.46 -29.76 30.39
CA SER A 223 -21.99 -29.79 30.30
C SER A 223 -21.52 -30.16 28.89
N THR A 224 -22.17 -29.60 27.86
CA THR A 224 -21.83 -29.81 26.46
C THR A 224 -21.98 -28.52 25.65
N PHE A 225 -21.29 -28.47 24.51
CA PHE A 225 -21.52 -27.46 23.48
C PHE A 225 -22.76 -27.83 22.65
N LEU A 226 -23.75 -26.94 22.64
CA LEU A 226 -24.97 -27.06 21.85
C LEU A 226 -24.91 -26.13 20.63
N GLU A 227 -25.46 -26.57 19.50
CA GLU A 227 -25.53 -25.72 18.30
C GLU A 227 -26.37 -24.47 18.60
N MET A 228 -25.76 -23.31 18.46
CA MET A 228 -26.39 -22.00 18.63
C MET A 228 -26.89 -21.46 17.29
N GLN A 229 -26.07 -21.57 16.25
CA GLN A 229 -26.37 -21.00 14.95
C GLN A 229 -25.74 -21.81 13.81
N SER A 230 -26.48 -21.92 12.71
CA SER A 230 -26.01 -22.45 11.43
C SER A 230 -25.86 -21.30 10.45
N ILE A 231 -24.67 -21.13 9.87
CA ILE A 231 -24.33 -20.00 9.00
C ILE A 231 -23.95 -20.54 7.61
N PRO A 232 -24.64 -20.15 6.52
CA PRO A 232 -24.27 -20.53 5.17
C PRO A 232 -22.86 -20.06 4.81
N THR A 233 -22.03 -20.99 4.34
CA THR A 233 -20.65 -20.70 3.94
C THR A 233 -20.30 -21.36 2.61
N LYS A 234 -19.18 -20.96 2.02
CA LYS A 234 -18.70 -21.47 0.72
C LYS A 234 -17.28 -22.00 0.89
N GLY A 235 -17.17 -23.30 1.15
CA GLY A 235 -15.90 -23.96 1.36
C GLY A 235 -15.14 -23.30 2.51
N ALA A 236 -15.78 -23.12 3.67
CA ALA A 236 -15.17 -22.42 4.79
C ALA A 236 -13.90 -23.13 5.25
N VAL A 237 -12.82 -22.37 5.44
CA VAL A 237 -11.51 -22.91 5.87
C VAL A 237 -11.07 -22.43 7.24
N GLY A 238 -11.66 -21.35 7.74
CA GLY A 238 -11.32 -20.81 9.04
C GLY A 238 -12.30 -19.73 9.49
N TRP A 239 -12.40 -19.61 10.82
CA TRP A 239 -13.09 -18.53 11.50
C TRP A 239 -12.09 -17.74 12.32
N THR A 240 -12.30 -16.44 12.42
CA THR A 240 -11.53 -15.56 13.31
C THR A 240 -12.51 -14.74 14.13
N ALA A 241 -12.42 -14.88 15.45
CA ALA A 241 -13.23 -14.12 16.39
C ALA A 241 -12.46 -12.89 16.88
N PHE A 242 -13.14 -11.75 16.95
CA PHE A 242 -12.59 -10.51 17.48
C PHE A 242 -13.71 -9.63 18.03
N SER A 243 -13.37 -8.69 18.91
CA SER A 243 -14.34 -7.75 19.47
C SER A 243 -13.98 -6.32 19.08
N MET A 244 -15.00 -5.52 18.80
CA MET A 244 -14.88 -4.09 18.54
C MET A 244 -15.95 -3.40 19.39
N ASP A 245 -15.54 -2.41 20.19
CA ASP A 245 -16.44 -1.67 21.09
C ASP A 245 -17.31 -2.56 21.99
N GLY A 246 -16.73 -3.66 22.48
CA GLY A 246 -17.44 -4.63 23.32
C GLY A 246 -18.40 -5.55 22.57
N ILE A 247 -18.53 -5.43 21.25
CA ILE A 247 -19.39 -6.29 20.43
C ILE A 247 -18.56 -7.38 19.78
N GLN A 248 -19.02 -8.63 19.91
CA GLN A 248 -18.39 -9.78 19.27
C GLN A 248 -18.63 -9.79 17.75
N HIS A 249 -17.58 -10.12 17.01
CA HIS A 249 -17.60 -10.31 15.57
C HIS A 249 -16.96 -11.64 15.19
N LEU A 250 -17.35 -12.17 14.04
CA LEU A 250 -16.76 -13.36 13.43
C LEU A 250 -16.45 -13.07 11.97
N ALA A 251 -15.23 -13.36 11.52
CA ALA A 251 -14.89 -13.37 10.10
C ALA A 251 -14.70 -14.81 9.62
N VAL A 252 -15.43 -15.21 8.57
CA VAL A 252 -15.21 -16.48 7.87
C VAL A 252 -14.30 -16.26 6.69
N ALA A 253 -13.37 -17.19 6.47
CA ALA A 253 -12.63 -17.30 5.22
C ALA A 253 -13.28 -18.35 4.32
N ASN A 254 -13.77 -17.93 3.15
CA ASN A 254 -14.36 -18.81 2.14
C ASN A 254 -13.32 -19.11 1.04
N GLU A 255 -13.11 -20.40 0.74
CA GLU A 255 -12.13 -20.81 -0.29
C GLU A 255 -12.76 -20.94 -1.67
N ARG A 256 -13.93 -21.60 -1.75
CA ARG A 256 -14.58 -21.91 -3.03
C ARG A 256 -16.03 -22.28 -2.88
N ASP A 257 -16.79 -22.14 -3.97
CA ASP A 257 -18.17 -22.60 -4.04
C ASP A 257 -18.34 -23.96 -4.73
N SER A 258 -19.56 -24.50 -4.69
CA SER A 258 -19.89 -25.76 -5.37
C SER A 258 -19.87 -25.69 -6.89
N ALA A 259 -19.86 -24.49 -7.49
CA ALA A 259 -19.66 -24.32 -8.93
C ALA A 259 -18.17 -24.40 -9.32
N GLY A 260 -17.28 -24.44 -8.33
CA GLY A 260 -15.84 -24.58 -8.48
C GLY A 260 -15.10 -23.24 -8.59
N SER A 261 -15.78 -22.12 -8.38
CA SER A 261 -15.16 -20.79 -8.36
C SER A 261 -14.36 -20.60 -7.08
N HIS A 262 -13.13 -20.11 -7.21
CA HIS A 262 -12.32 -19.62 -6.10
C HIS A 262 -12.45 -18.09 -5.90
N ASN A 263 -13.21 -17.41 -6.77
CA ASN A 263 -13.57 -16.01 -6.62
C ASN A 263 -14.82 -15.89 -5.73
N VAL A 264 -14.67 -16.22 -4.45
CA VAL A 264 -15.75 -16.18 -3.49
C VAL A 264 -15.47 -15.15 -2.41
N ASP A 265 -16.50 -14.39 -2.08
CA ASP A 265 -16.42 -13.40 -1.02
C ASP A 265 -16.37 -14.09 0.35
N SER A 266 -15.55 -13.54 1.23
CA SER A 266 -15.52 -13.86 2.65
C SER A 266 -16.38 -12.87 3.42
N MET A 267 -16.92 -13.28 4.57
CA MET A 267 -17.95 -12.51 5.28
C MET A 267 -17.53 -12.20 6.70
N ILE A 268 -17.87 -11.00 7.15
CA ILE A 268 -17.75 -10.57 8.54
C ILE A 268 -19.16 -10.45 9.10
N TYR A 269 -19.36 -11.02 10.28
CA TYR A 269 -20.59 -11.01 11.02
C TYR A 269 -20.43 -10.24 12.33
N LYS A 270 -21.50 -9.60 12.75
CA LYS A 270 -21.62 -8.88 14.02
C LYS A 270 -22.68 -9.55 14.89
N TRP A 271 -22.40 -9.70 16.18
CA TRP A 271 -23.38 -10.19 17.14
C TRP A 271 -24.53 -9.20 17.32
N ASP A 272 -25.76 -9.72 17.33
CA ASP A 272 -26.98 -8.97 17.62
C ASP A 272 -27.63 -9.54 18.89
N ASP A 273 -27.58 -8.78 19.98
CA ASP A 273 -28.11 -9.22 21.28
C ASP A 273 -29.62 -9.47 21.25
N THR A 274 -30.35 -8.71 20.43
CA THR A 274 -31.82 -8.80 20.36
C THR A 274 -32.26 -10.12 19.74
N ARG A 275 -31.56 -10.57 18.71
CA ARG A 275 -31.81 -11.84 18.03
C ARG A 275 -31.05 -13.00 18.64
N SER A 276 -30.00 -12.71 19.42
CA SER A 276 -29.03 -13.69 19.90
C SER A 276 -28.42 -14.50 18.75
N THR A 277 -28.05 -13.82 17.66
CA THR A 277 -27.44 -14.41 16.47
C THR A 277 -26.40 -13.49 15.86
N PHE A 278 -25.42 -14.06 15.17
CA PHE A 278 -24.52 -13.32 14.27
C PHE A 278 -25.24 -12.92 12.98
N LEU A 279 -25.19 -11.64 12.64
CA LEU A 279 -25.74 -11.06 11.40
C LEU A 279 -24.62 -10.62 10.47
N GLU A 280 -24.82 -10.78 9.17
CA GLU A 280 -23.87 -10.28 8.17
C GLU A 280 -23.67 -8.77 8.32
N MET A 281 -22.42 -8.35 8.46
CA MET A 281 -22.02 -6.96 8.60
C MET A 281 -21.33 -6.47 7.32
N GLN A 282 -20.43 -7.27 6.76
CA GLN A 282 -19.67 -6.87 5.58
C GLN A 282 -19.25 -8.08 4.76
N SER A 283 -19.31 -7.92 3.45
CA SER A 283 -18.73 -8.83 2.47
C SER A 283 -17.40 -8.27 1.96
N ILE A 284 -16.38 -9.12 1.88
CA ILE A 284 -15.05 -8.78 1.36
C ILE A 284 -14.69 -9.75 0.23
N SER A 285 -14.39 -9.20 -0.95
CA SER A 285 -13.93 -9.99 -2.09
C SER A 285 -12.56 -10.63 -1.81
N THR A 286 -12.54 -11.96 -1.74
CA THR A 286 -11.36 -12.79 -1.51
C THR A 286 -11.16 -13.80 -2.64
N LYS A 287 -9.96 -14.39 -2.71
CA LYS A 287 -9.53 -15.27 -3.80
C LYS A 287 -8.92 -16.55 -3.24
N GLY A 288 -9.71 -17.61 -3.20
CA GLY A 288 -9.23 -18.95 -2.84
C GLY A 288 -8.65 -19.05 -1.45
N THR A 289 -9.09 -18.20 -0.51
CA THR A 289 -8.45 -18.05 0.80
C THR A 289 -8.32 -19.40 1.49
N PRO A 290 -7.10 -19.83 1.86
CA PRO A 290 -6.85 -21.21 2.31
C PRO A 290 -6.75 -21.37 3.84
N ALA A 291 -6.73 -20.27 4.60
CA ALA A 291 -6.77 -20.25 6.07
C ALA A 291 -7.60 -19.08 6.62
N GLY A 292 -7.74 -19.01 7.95
CA GLY A 292 -8.45 -17.93 8.63
C GLY A 292 -7.80 -16.55 8.50
N TRP A 293 -8.51 -15.53 8.97
CA TRP A 293 -8.06 -14.15 9.01
C TRP A 293 -7.11 -13.91 10.19
N ALA A 294 -6.19 -12.95 10.07
CA ALA A 294 -5.50 -12.41 11.23
C ALA A 294 -6.20 -11.11 11.69
N ALA A 295 -6.72 -11.11 12.91
CA ALA A 295 -7.34 -9.94 13.52
C ALA A 295 -6.42 -9.34 14.58
N PHE A 296 -6.23 -8.02 14.54
CA PHE A 296 -5.35 -7.30 15.46
C PHE A 296 -5.80 -5.84 15.58
N SER A 297 -5.35 -5.15 16.64
CA SER A 297 -5.67 -3.74 16.87
C SER A 297 -4.40 -2.89 16.88
N MET A 298 -4.45 -1.74 16.21
CA MET A 298 -3.41 -0.71 16.21
C MET A 298 -4.02 0.58 16.72
N ASP A 299 -3.48 1.12 17.81
CA ASP A 299 -3.95 2.36 18.43
C ASP A 299 -5.47 2.38 18.70
N GLY A 300 -6.01 1.23 19.13
CA GLY A 300 -7.43 1.05 19.41
C GLY A 300 -8.30 0.79 18.16
N ILE A 301 -7.72 0.78 16.97
CA ILE A 301 -8.43 0.57 15.71
C ILE A 301 -8.29 -0.88 15.26
N GLN A 302 -9.41 -1.54 14.99
CA GLN A 302 -9.41 -2.92 14.51
C GLN A 302 -8.89 -3.03 13.07
N HIS A 303 -8.09 -4.05 12.82
CA HIS A 303 -7.57 -4.42 11.52
C HIS A 303 -7.78 -5.91 11.25
N LEU A 304 -7.82 -6.26 9.97
CA LEU A 304 -7.96 -7.62 9.49
C LEU A 304 -7.00 -7.85 8.32
N ALA A 305 -6.22 -8.92 8.35
CA ALA A 305 -5.40 -9.37 7.22
C ALA A 305 -5.94 -10.69 6.66
N VAL A 306 -5.92 -10.83 5.34
CA VAL A 306 -6.40 -12.03 4.61
C VAL A 306 -5.48 -12.41 3.47
N GLY A 307 -5.29 -13.71 3.31
CA GLY A 307 -4.50 -14.31 2.24
C GLY A 307 -5.35 -14.54 1.00
N ASN A 308 -4.82 -14.13 -0.15
CA ASN A 308 -5.35 -14.54 -1.45
C ASN A 308 -4.41 -15.59 -2.06
N TYR A 309 -4.92 -16.79 -2.23
CA TYR A 309 -4.12 -17.94 -2.64
C TYR A 309 -4.31 -18.29 -4.11
N PHE A 310 -5.55 -18.35 -4.60
CA PHE A 310 -5.84 -18.78 -5.96
C PHE A 310 -7.17 -18.18 -6.46
N ASP A 311 -7.21 -17.68 -7.69
CA ASP A 311 -8.40 -17.07 -8.28
C ASP A 311 -9.12 -17.97 -9.30
N GLY A 312 -8.68 -19.23 -9.43
CA GLY A 312 -9.11 -20.15 -10.49
C GLY A 312 -8.12 -20.24 -11.66
N SER A 313 -7.15 -19.34 -11.75
CA SER A 313 -6.17 -19.28 -12.84
C SER A 313 -4.72 -19.12 -12.37
N SER A 314 -4.48 -18.34 -11.31
CA SER A 314 -3.15 -17.96 -10.85
C SER A 314 -3.06 -17.93 -9.33
N ASN A 315 -1.88 -18.28 -8.79
CA ASN A 315 -1.56 -18.07 -7.37
C ASN A 315 -0.81 -16.74 -7.14
N ASN A 316 -0.45 -16.00 -8.19
CA ASN A 316 0.23 -14.71 -8.08
C ASN A 316 -0.80 -13.60 -7.81
N LEU A 317 -1.19 -13.49 -6.54
CA LEU A 317 -2.26 -12.63 -6.08
C LEU A 317 -1.79 -11.84 -4.87
N ASP A 318 -2.11 -10.55 -4.84
CA ASP A 318 -1.87 -9.73 -3.67
C ASP A 318 -2.82 -10.10 -2.52
N SER A 319 -2.27 -10.20 -1.32
CA SER A 319 -3.01 -10.30 -0.07
C SER A 319 -3.27 -8.92 0.50
N LYS A 320 -4.28 -8.81 1.38
CA LYS A 320 -4.81 -7.50 1.78
C LYS A 320 -4.88 -7.34 3.30
N VAL A 321 -4.57 -6.14 3.74
CA VAL A 321 -4.80 -5.66 5.11
C VAL A 321 -5.89 -4.60 5.06
N TYR A 322 -6.88 -4.74 5.92
CA TYR A 322 -8.00 -3.83 6.08
C TYR A 322 -7.97 -3.15 7.44
N ARG A 323 -8.44 -1.92 7.48
CA ARG A 323 -8.59 -1.09 8.69
C ARG A 323 -10.06 -0.73 8.86
N TRP A 324 -10.56 -0.80 10.09
CA TRP A 324 -11.90 -0.33 10.44
C TRP A 324 -12.02 1.20 10.28
N ASP A 325 -13.12 1.63 9.66
CA ASP A 325 -13.50 3.03 9.52
C ASP A 325 -14.82 3.26 10.27
N ASP A 326 -14.75 3.95 11.41
CA ASP A 326 -15.92 4.21 12.26
C ASP A 326 -16.99 5.04 11.54
N THR A 327 -16.58 5.96 10.66
CA THR A 327 -17.50 6.88 9.96
C THR A 327 -18.37 6.10 8.97
N ARG A 328 -17.80 5.10 8.31
CA ARG A 328 -18.49 4.24 7.35
C ARG A 328 -18.99 2.94 7.97
N SER A 329 -18.59 2.64 9.20
CA SER A 329 -18.84 1.37 9.87
C SER A 329 -18.47 0.17 8.99
N THR A 330 -17.28 0.22 8.39
CA THR A 330 -16.80 -0.79 7.46
C THR A 330 -15.28 -0.92 7.49
N PHE A 331 -14.77 -2.09 7.15
CA PHE A 331 -13.37 -2.33 6.88
C PHE A 331 -13.00 -1.80 5.49
N LEU A 332 -12.05 -0.88 5.43
CA LEU A 332 -11.47 -0.35 4.20
C LEU A 332 -10.10 -0.96 3.96
N GLU A 333 -9.73 -1.18 2.70
CA GLU A 333 -8.39 -1.63 2.35
C GLU A 333 -7.37 -0.58 2.81
N MET A 334 -6.44 -1.01 3.66
CA MET A 334 -5.33 -0.20 4.16
C MET A 334 -4.08 -0.42 3.31
N GLN A 335 -3.82 -1.68 2.94
CA GLN A 335 -2.62 -2.06 2.22
C GLN A 335 -2.83 -3.33 1.39
N SER A 336 -2.30 -3.32 0.16
CA SER A 336 -2.07 -4.50 -0.67
C SER A 336 -0.61 -4.97 -0.50
N ILE A 337 -0.42 -6.26 -0.21
CA ILE A 337 0.87 -6.91 -0.02
C ILE A 337 1.03 -7.93 -1.13
N ARG A 338 2.09 -7.81 -1.94
CA ARG A 338 2.39 -8.77 -2.99
C ARG A 338 2.71 -10.13 -2.38
N THR A 339 1.95 -11.14 -2.78
CA THR A 339 2.09 -12.52 -2.30
C THR A 339 1.94 -13.49 -3.45
N VAL A 340 2.39 -14.73 -3.28
CA VAL A 340 2.32 -15.76 -4.31
C VAL A 340 1.91 -17.11 -3.70
N GLY A 341 0.60 -17.32 -3.63
CA GLY A 341 0.01 -18.46 -2.95
C GLY A 341 0.05 -18.31 -1.43
N ALA A 342 -0.43 -17.16 -0.93
CA ALA A 342 -0.53 -16.87 0.49
C ALA A 342 -1.41 -17.91 1.22
N TRP A 343 -0.82 -18.71 2.11
CA TRP A 343 -1.50 -19.81 2.77
C TRP A 343 -2.09 -19.44 4.13
N GLY A 344 -1.38 -18.69 4.97
CA GLY A 344 -1.87 -18.39 6.31
C GLY A 344 -1.20 -17.19 6.93
N TRP A 345 -2.00 -16.39 7.64
CA TRP A 345 -1.54 -15.22 8.38
C TRP A 345 -1.53 -15.50 9.87
N ALA A 346 -0.59 -14.85 10.56
CA ALA A 346 -0.64 -14.64 11.99
C ALA A 346 -0.25 -13.21 12.32
N ALA A 347 -0.96 -12.58 13.25
CA ALA A 347 -0.61 -11.26 13.78
C ALA A 347 -0.03 -11.42 15.18
N PHE A 348 0.96 -10.62 15.52
CA PHE A 348 1.57 -10.57 16.84
C PHE A 348 2.19 -9.19 17.07
N SER A 349 2.44 -8.86 18.33
CA SER A 349 3.05 -7.59 18.69
C SER A 349 4.36 -7.79 19.45
N MET A 350 5.38 -7.02 19.07
CA MET A 350 6.65 -6.94 19.79
C MET A 350 6.89 -5.48 20.17
N ASP A 351 7.10 -5.21 21.46
CA ASP A 351 7.31 -3.84 21.98
C ASP A 351 6.27 -2.79 21.54
N GLY A 352 5.01 -3.23 21.36
CA GLY A 352 3.90 -2.37 20.93
C GLY A 352 3.84 -2.11 19.42
N ILE A 353 4.78 -2.66 18.64
CA ILE A 353 4.74 -2.66 17.18
C ILE A 353 3.95 -3.88 16.72
N GLN A 354 3.05 -3.71 15.75
CA GLN A 354 2.33 -4.83 15.16
C GLN A 354 3.14 -5.47 14.03
N HIS A 355 3.10 -6.79 13.99
CA HIS A 355 3.76 -7.63 13.02
C HIS A 355 2.78 -8.63 12.42
N LEU A 356 3.06 -9.01 11.18
CA LEU A 356 2.34 -10.05 10.46
C LEU A 356 3.34 -11.10 9.97
N ALA A 357 3.00 -12.38 10.10
CA ALA A 357 3.71 -13.49 9.47
C ALA A 357 2.81 -14.14 8.42
N LEU A 358 3.36 -14.47 7.25
CA LEU A 358 2.64 -15.14 6.16
C LEU A 358 3.40 -16.32 5.58
N ALA A 359 2.74 -17.48 5.51
CA ALA A 359 3.20 -18.59 4.67
C ALA A 359 2.94 -18.35 3.18
N ASN A 360 3.96 -18.46 2.32
CA ASN A 360 3.85 -18.25 0.87
C ASN A 360 4.30 -19.50 0.08
N ARG A 361 3.71 -19.78 -1.09
CA ARG A 361 3.90 -21.07 -1.78
C ARG A 361 5.13 -21.17 -2.67
N GLN A 362 5.55 -20.09 -3.35
CA GLN A 362 6.41 -20.26 -4.54
C GLN A 362 7.92 -20.45 -4.29
N ASP A 363 8.47 -20.16 -3.10
CA ASP A 363 9.93 -20.31 -2.85
C ASP A 363 10.30 -21.04 -1.55
N GLY A 364 9.33 -21.62 -0.84
CA GLY A 364 9.57 -22.02 0.56
C GLY A 364 9.74 -20.82 1.50
N ASP A 365 9.72 -19.60 0.97
CA ASP A 365 9.91 -18.37 1.71
C ASP A 365 8.68 -17.90 2.47
N VAL A 366 8.91 -17.50 3.72
CA VAL A 366 7.93 -16.85 4.57
C VAL A 366 8.41 -15.46 4.92
N ARG A 367 7.56 -14.48 4.67
CA ARG A 367 7.82 -13.08 4.99
C ARG A 367 7.15 -12.74 6.32
N SER A 368 7.91 -12.08 7.17
CA SER A 368 7.38 -11.31 8.29
C SER A 368 7.36 -9.85 7.88
N TRP A 369 6.34 -9.10 8.31
CA TRP A 369 6.28 -7.65 8.13
C TRP A 369 6.19 -6.96 9.48
N SER A 370 6.87 -5.83 9.62
CA SER A 370 6.80 -4.90 10.73
C SER A 370 6.10 -3.60 10.30
N LEU A 371 5.46 -2.90 11.23
CA LEU A 371 4.89 -1.60 10.95
C LEU A 371 6.01 -0.56 10.84
N ALA A 372 6.23 0.02 9.65
CA ALA A 372 7.04 1.21 9.52
C ALA A 372 6.17 2.45 9.70
N ALA A 373 6.53 3.32 10.65
CA ALA A 373 6.00 4.67 10.71
C ALA A 373 6.63 5.51 9.59
N LEU A 374 5.85 5.88 8.57
CA LEU A 374 6.26 6.94 7.65
C LEU A 374 6.13 8.28 8.41
N GLY A 375 7.24 8.73 9.00
CA GLY A 375 7.37 10.04 9.65
C GLY A 375 7.28 9.98 11.18
N GLY A 376 8.43 9.91 11.83
CA GLY A 376 8.62 10.11 13.27
C GLY A 376 9.32 8.93 13.94
N TYR A 377 10.62 9.09 14.22
CA TYR A 377 11.36 8.20 15.11
C TYR A 377 10.67 8.16 16.48
N LEU A 378 10.26 6.98 16.94
CA LEU A 378 10.16 6.68 18.37
C LEU A 378 11.41 5.89 18.76
N VAL A 379 12.50 6.62 19.02
CA VAL A 379 13.56 6.11 19.90
C VAL A 379 12.97 6.13 21.31
N ARG A 380 12.75 4.96 21.89
CA ARG A 380 12.58 4.84 23.34
C ARG A 380 13.93 5.20 23.95
N ASP A 381 14.00 6.30 24.69
CA ASP A 381 15.16 6.65 25.52
C ASP A 381 15.50 5.47 26.45
N PRO A 382 16.66 4.80 26.31
CA PRO A 382 17.07 3.81 27.29
C PRO A 382 17.53 4.56 28.54
N VAL A 383 16.74 4.45 29.60
CA VAL A 383 17.20 4.79 30.96
C VAL A 383 18.41 3.91 31.27
N ASN A 384 19.55 4.57 31.33
CA ASN A 384 20.90 4.10 31.62
C ASN A 384 20.99 3.34 32.97
N PRO A 385 21.52 2.10 32.99
CA PRO A 385 22.19 1.56 34.15
C PRO A 385 23.61 1.11 33.79
N ALA A 386 24.48 2.07 33.47
CA ALA A 386 25.92 1.88 33.54
C ALA A 386 26.34 1.71 35.01
N LYS A 387 26.42 0.46 35.48
CA LYS A 387 27.36 0.02 36.53
C LYS A 387 27.40 -1.51 36.61
N HIS A 388 28.31 -2.14 35.88
CA HIS A 388 29.37 -3.00 36.44
C HIS A 388 30.14 -3.83 35.39
N ARG A 389 31.47 -3.66 35.40
CA ARG A 389 32.59 -4.58 35.05
C ARG A 389 32.69 -5.08 33.59
N ARG A 390 33.69 -4.66 32.79
CA ARG A 390 35.14 -4.99 32.75
C ARG A 390 35.52 -6.47 32.49
N ALA A 391 36.25 -6.61 31.37
CA ALA A 391 37.31 -7.56 31.02
C ALA A 391 36.91 -8.92 30.42
N LEU A 392 37.22 -9.16 29.13
CA LEU A 392 38.45 -9.84 28.67
C LEU A 392 38.49 -9.92 27.13
N GLU A 393 39.69 -9.73 26.58
CA GLU A 393 40.06 -9.74 25.15
C GLU A 393 40.37 -11.15 24.59
N PHE A 394 40.52 -11.19 23.25
CA PHE A 394 41.34 -12.08 22.38
C PHE A 394 40.64 -13.21 21.58
N PRO A 395 41.17 -13.53 20.37
CA PRO A 395 40.41 -13.72 19.13
C PRO A 395 40.71 -15.11 18.52
N LEU A 396 40.12 -15.46 17.36
CA LEU A 396 40.71 -16.51 16.53
C LEU A 396 40.34 -16.39 15.05
N LYS A 397 41.39 -16.58 14.25
CA LYS A 397 41.51 -16.51 12.79
C LYS A 397 40.99 -17.76 12.09
N MET A 398 40.58 -17.55 10.82
CA MET A 398 40.78 -18.35 9.59
C MET A 398 40.67 -19.88 9.66
N VAL A 399 39.92 -20.46 8.71
CA VAL A 399 40.46 -21.35 7.64
C VAL A 399 39.45 -21.41 6.47
N GLN A 400 39.94 -21.13 5.25
CA GLN A 400 39.30 -21.37 3.96
C GLN A 400 39.29 -22.87 3.59
N ALA A 401 38.28 -23.33 2.85
CA ALA A 401 38.43 -24.44 1.92
C ALA A 401 37.44 -24.31 0.73
N THR A 402 38.04 -24.09 -0.43
CA THR A 402 37.55 -24.11 -1.82
C THR A 402 36.95 -25.43 -2.29
N LEU A 403 36.04 -25.40 -3.28
CA LEU A 403 35.87 -26.30 -4.45
C LEU A 403 34.60 -25.87 -5.24
N THR A 404 34.70 -24.96 -6.22
CA THR A 404 34.71 -25.15 -7.70
C THR A 404 33.41 -25.65 -8.34
N ASP A 405 32.75 -24.74 -9.08
CA ASP A 405 31.62 -24.94 -9.99
C ASP A 405 32.03 -25.41 -11.40
N HIS A 406 31.12 -26.12 -12.07
CA HIS A 406 31.11 -26.20 -13.53
C HIS A 406 29.68 -26.14 -14.12
N GLU A 407 29.35 -24.92 -14.56
CA GLU A 407 28.70 -24.48 -15.80
C GLU A 407 27.39 -25.13 -16.31
N VAL A 408 26.34 -24.29 -16.33
CA VAL A 408 25.26 -24.32 -17.33
C VAL A 408 25.32 -23.03 -18.15
N GLN A 409 25.58 -23.16 -19.45
CA GLN A 409 25.47 -22.05 -20.40
C GLN A 409 24.06 -21.98 -21.04
N GLN A 410 23.57 -20.75 -21.08
CA GLN A 410 22.86 -20.11 -22.19
C GLN A 410 21.44 -20.58 -22.56
N ARG A 411 20.48 -19.67 -22.36
CA ARG A 411 19.90 -18.92 -23.50
C ARG A 411 19.14 -17.66 -23.04
N GLN A 412 19.64 -16.51 -23.47
CA GLN A 412 18.93 -15.23 -23.53
C GLN A 412 18.26 -15.05 -24.90
N HIS A 413 17.12 -14.37 -24.93
CA HIS A 413 16.65 -13.54 -26.04
C HIS A 413 15.63 -12.48 -25.53
N PRO A 414 15.40 -11.38 -26.27
CA PRO A 414 15.39 -10.03 -25.72
C PRO A 414 13.97 -9.40 -25.68
N GLN A 415 13.72 -8.51 -24.72
CA GLN A 415 12.54 -7.63 -24.72
C GLN A 415 12.98 -6.19 -24.48
N GLN A 416 12.77 -5.34 -25.49
CA GLN A 416 13.24 -3.95 -25.56
C GLN A 416 12.14 -2.86 -25.61
N PRO A 417 10.90 -3.00 -25.07
CA PRO A 417 10.01 -1.85 -24.91
C PRO A 417 9.71 -1.43 -23.45
N GLN A 418 10.34 -2.03 -22.43
CA GLN A 418 9.98 -1.79 -21.02
C GLN A 418 10.74 -0.66 -20.30
N GLN A 419 11.64 0.07 -20.97
CA GLN A 419 12.60 0.95 -20.28
C GLN A 419 12.08 2.34 -19.83
N MET A 420 10.89 2.80 -20.25
CA MET A 420 10.49 4.21 -20.02
C MET A 420 9.58 4.47 -18.81
N LEU A 421 8.78 3.50 -18.35
CA LEU A 421 8.07 3.65 -17.06
C LEU A 421 9.07 3.76 -15.89
N TYR A 422 10.28 3.24 -16.09
CA TYR A 422 11.36 3.17 -15.11
C TYR A 422 12.00 4.52 -14.78
N ALA A 423 12.00 5.55 -15.62
CA ALA A 423 12.80 6.76 -15.31
C ALA A 423 12.18 7.67 -14.23
N MET A 424 10.87 7.97 -14.35
CA MET A 424 10.13 8.72 -13.31
C MET A 424 9.84 7.84 -12.10
N GLU A 425 9.54 6.56 -12.31
CA GLU A 425 9.30 5.61 -11.23
C GLU A 425 10.60 5.27 -10.50
N ALA A 426 11.78 5.27 -11.12
CA ALA A 426 13.06 5.08 -10.44
C ALA A 426 13.47 6.32 -9.64
N HIS A 427 13.19 7.55 -10.10
CA HIS A 427 13.49 8.74 -9.29
C HIS A 427 12.54 8.84 -8.08
N GLN A 428 11.25 8.45 -8.25
CA GLN A 428 10.29 8.38 -7.15
C GLN A 428 10.50 7.15 -6.25
N ARG A 429 10.90 5.99 -6.79
CA ARG A 429 11.28 4.79 -6.01
C ARG A 429 12.63 4.94 -5.32
N ALA A 430 13.61 5.65 -5.89
CA ALA A 430 14.89 5.94 -5.25
C ALA A 430 14.72 6.78 -3.97
N ILE A 431 13.69 7.63 -3.93
CA ILE A 431 13.32 8.40 -2.73
C ILE A 431 12.50 7.53 -1.73
N LEU A 432 11.89 6.43 -2.19
CA LEU A 432 11.01 5.57 -1.37
C LEU A 432 11.65 4.25 -0.90
N VAL A 433 12.78 3.83 -1.47
CA VAL A 433 13.60 2.71 -0.98
C VAL A 433 14.74 3.28 -0.16
N GLY A 434 14.67 3.12 1.17
CA GLY A 434 15.57 3.76 2.16
C GLY A 434 17.04 3.34 2.13
N TYR A 435 17.57 2.86 1.01
CA TYR A 435 18.95 2.39 0.86
C TYR A 435 19.63 2.85 -0.43
N SER A 436 18.99 3.70 -1.27
CA SER A 436 19.63 4.22 -2.48
C SER A 436 20.27 5.59 -2.24
N ALA A 437 21.47 5.77 -2.78
CA ALA A 437 22.30 6.95 -2.55
C ALA A 437 22.39 7.85 -3.78
N PRO A 438 22.11 9.15 -3.69
CA PRO A 438 22.42 10.10 -4.75
C PRO A 438 23.93 10.11 -5.02
N CYS A 439 24.34 9.96 -6.28
CA CYS A 439 25.75 9.85 -6.66
C CYS A 439 26.00 10.54 -8.01
N GLY A 440 26.46 11.79 -7.99
CA GLY A 440 26.77 12.55 -9.21
C GLY A 440 25.62 12.61 -10.22
N ALA A 441 25.82 12.00 -11.39
CA ALA A 441 24.86 11.96 -12.50
C ALA A 441 23.89 10.76 -12.48
N GLY A 442 23.94 9.92 -11.44
CA GLY A 442 23.10 8.74 -11.30
C GLY A 442 22.73 8.43 -9.85
N THR A 443 22.24 7.21 -9.62
CA THR A 443 21.89 6.69 -8.31
C THR A 443 22.60 5.36 -8.08
N LEU A 444 23.21 5.19 -6.91
CA LEU A 444 23.77 3.91 -6.49
C LEU A 444 22.70 3.09 -5.80
N MET A 445 22.40 1.93 -6.38
CA MET A 445 21.41 0.99 -5.86
C MET A 445 22.11 -0.20 -5.20
N PRO A 446 21.73 -0.58 -3.97
CA PRO A 446 22.32 -1.76 -3.34
C PRO A 446 21.98 -3.01 -4.14
N LEU A 447 22.97 -3.86 -4.36
CA LEU A 447 22.77 -5.14 -5.02
C LEU A 447 21.91 -6.08 -4.19
N LYS A 448 21.09 -6.90 -4.85
CA LYS A 448 20.49 -8.08 -4.20
C LYS A 448 21.56 -9.15 -4.03
N ARG A 449 21.38 -10.03 -3.04
CA ARG A 449 22.31 -11.15 -2.79
C ARG A 449 22.58 -12.03 -4.02
N SER A 450 21.57 -12.22 -4.87
CA SER A 450 21.68 -12.98 -6.13
C SER A 450 22.41 -12.24 -7.26
N GLN A 451 22.66 -10.94 -7.09
CA GLN A 451 23.35 -10.07 -8.05
C GLN A 451 24.77 -9.71 -7.58
N CYS A 452 25.14 -10.17 -6.39
CA CYS A 452 26.46 -9.96 -5.81
C CYS A 452 27.53 -10.66 -6.65
N PRO A 453 28.71 -10.04 -6.83
CA PRO A 453 29.85 -10.68 -7.45
C PRO A 453 30.20 -11.99 -6.73
N SER A 454 30.50 -13.07 -7.45
CA SER A 454 30.86 -14.36 -6.86
C SER A 454 32.26 -14.31 -6.24
N THR A 455 32.42 -14.89 -5.06
CA THR A 455 33.64 -14.87 -4.22
C THR A 455 34.90 -15.52 -4.83
N SER A 456 34.81 -16.16 -6.01
CA SER A 456 35.97 -16.74 -6.70
C SER A 456 36.78 -15.74 -7.53
N GLU A 457 36.25 -14.55 -7.77
CA GLU A 457 36.98 -13.43 -8.35
C GLU A 457 36.98 -12.31 -7.30
N ALA A 458 37.97 -12.34 -6.40
CA ALA A 458 38.30 -11.18 -5.56
C ALA A 458 38.82 -10.04 -6.45
N ILE A 459 37.89 -9.40 -7.16
CA ILE A 459 38.10 -8.09 -7.73
C ILE A 459 37.79 -7.14 -6.59
N GLU A 460 38.82 -6.48 -6.05
CA GLU A 460 38.62 -5.28 -5.21
C GLU A 460 37.65 -4.37 -5.98
N LEU A 461 36.43 -4.25 -5.46
CA LEU A 461 35.45 -3.40 -6.09
C LEU A 461 35.95 -1.96 -5.96
N PRO A 462 35.84 -1.15 -7.02
CA PRO A 462 36.20 0.25 -6.91
C PRO A 462 35.29 0.92 -5.87
N ALA A 463 35.79 1.94 -5.19
CA ALA A 463 34.98 2.72 -4.26
C ALA A 463 33.79 3.37 -4.96
N CYS A 464 32.68 3.54 -4.23
CA CYS A 464 31.49 4.19 -4.76
C CYS A 464 31.67 5.70 -4.95
N HIS A 465 31.85 6.16 -6.20
CA HIS A 465 32.08 7.57 -6.54
C HIS A 465 31.25 8.10 -7.74
N ALA A 466 31.11 9.42 -7.84
CA ALA A 466 30.21 10.14 -8.75
C ALA A 466 30.49 9.96 -10.25
N PHE A 467 31.65 9.39 -10.60
CA PHE A 467 32.11 9.18 -11.99
C PHE A 467 32.10 7.71 -12.40
N LEU A 468 31.46 6.83 -11.60
CA LEU A 468 31.25 5.44 -11.97
C LEU A 468 30.44 5.33 -13.27
N VAL A 469 30.86 4.41 -14.13
CA VAL A 469 30.15 4.09 -15.36
C VAL A 469 28.86 3.34 -15.02
N ALA A 470 27.79 3.56 -15.78
CA ALA A 470 26.53 2.84 -15.62
C ALA A 470 26.73 1.31 -15.60
N ASP A 471 25.90 0.62 -14.83
CA ASP A 471 25.94 -0.82 -14.56
C ASP A 471 27.21 -1.34 -13.87
N LYS A 472 28.16 -0.47 -13.50
CA LYS A 472 29.31 -0.88 -12.69
C LYS A 472 28.92 -1.06 -11.23
N VAL A 473 29.54 -2.05 -10.62
CA VAL A 473 29.44 -2.36 -9.21
C VAL A 473 30.60 -1.69 -8.47
N CYS A 474 30.31 -1.14 -7.30
CA CYS A 474 31.26 -0.51 -6.40
C CYS A 474 30.99 -0.95 -4.95
N GLU A 475 31.95 -0.68 -4.07
CA GLU A 475 31.89 -0.96 -2.64
C GLU A 475 31.91 0.35 -1.85
N ALA A 476 31.08 0.45 -0.80
CA ALA A 476 30.85 1.70 -0.09
C ALA A 476 31.98 2.12 0.86
N ASP A 477 32.80 1.19 1.32
CA ASP A 477 33.87 1.40 2.31
C ASP A 477 35.26 1.00 1.81
N ALA A 478 35.41 0.72 0.51
CA ALA A 478 36.70 0.46 -0.12
C ALA A 478 37.71 1.60 0.10
N GLU A 479 39.01 1.27 0.15
CA GLU A 479 40.12 2.13 0.64
C GLU A 479 40.31 3.48 -0.09
N VAL A 480 39.56 3.78 -1.16
CA VAL A 480 39.67 5.02 -1.98
C VAL A 480 38.32 5.70 -2.20
N ASP A 481 37.48 5.79 -1.17
CA ASP A 481 36.25 6.59 -1.21
C ASP A 481 36.57 8.10 -1.25
N ASP A 482 36.14 8.78 -2.32
CA ASP A 482 36.29 10.23 -2.48
C ASP A 482 35.19 11.04 -1.78
N GLY A 483 34.24 10.35 -1.13
CA GLY A 483 33.12 10.94 -0.39
C GLY A 483 32.10 11.64 -1.28
N SER A 484 32.16 11.43 -2.60
CA SER A 484 31.28 12.11 -3.55
C SER A 484 29.86 11.53 -3.59
N CYS A 485 29.64 10.35 -2.98
CA CYS A 485 28.36 9.64 -2.97
C CYS A 485 27.97 9.19 -1.56
N PHE A 486 26.69 9.36 -1.21
CA PHE A 486 26.19 9.11 0.15
C PHE A 486 25.63 7.69 0.31
N VAL A 487 26.49 6.68 0.34
CA VAL A 487 26.11 5.26 0.50
C VAL A 487 26.28 4.76 1.94
N SER A 488 25.50 3.74 2.33
CA SER A 488 25.66 3.06 3.62
C SER A 488 26.87 2.13 3.58
N LYS A 489 27.72 2.22 4.61
CA LYS A 489 29.01 1.51 4.78
C LYS A 489 28.94 0.32 5.76
N GLU A 490 27.73 -0.17 6.03
CA GLU A 490 27.45 -1.29 6.94
C GLU A 490 26.19 -2.06 6.48
N LEU A 491 26.02 -2.22 5.16
CA LEU A 491 24.86 -2.85 4.54
C LEU A 491 25.00 -4.39 4.40
N ASP A 492 26.22 -4.91 4.25
CA ASP A 492 26.62 -6.33 4.17
C ASP A 492 25.77 -7.17 3.18
N ASN A 493 25.24 -6.52 2.13
CA ASN A 493 24.30 -7.14 1.19
C ASN A 493 24.94 -8.21 0.30
N CYS A 494 26.27 -8.24 0.21
CA CYS A 494 27.05 -9.19 -0.58
C CYS A 494 28.03 -10.04 0.25
N GLY A 495 27.65 -10.36 1.49
CA GLY A 495 28.54 -11.06 2.43
C GLY A 495 29.29 -10.03 3.25
N ASP A 496 30.60 -9.91 3.04
CA ASP A 496 31.45 -8.93 3.75
C ASP A 496 31.58 -7.59 2.99
N PHE A 497 30.82 -7.41 1.91
CA PHE A 497 30.89 -6.22 1.05
C PHE A 497 29.57 -5.45 1.01
N ASP A 498 29.68 -4.13 1.05
CA ASP A 498 28.61 -3.17 0.82
C ASP A 498 28.51 -2.80 -0.65
N ALA A 499 27.99 -3.70 -1.48
CA ALA A 499 28.07 -3.55 -2.92
C ALA A 499 26.86 -2.83 -3.51
N TYR A 500 27.12 -1.80 -4.31
CA TYR A 500 26.12 -1.00 -5.02
C TYR A 500 26.36 -1.05 -6.53
N ARG A 501 25.30 -0.91 -7.31
CA ARG A 501 25.35 -0.74 -8.77
C ARG A 501 24.96 0.68 -9.15
N MET A 502 25.74 1.28 -10.05
CA MET A 502 25.44 2.58 -10.62
C MET A 502 24.35 2.49 -11.68
N GLU A 503 23.19 3.07 -11.40
CA GLU A 503 22.15 3.29 -12.41
C GLU A 503 22.21 4.75 -12.90
N GLN A 504 22.47 4.92 -14.20
CA GLN A 504 22.40 6.24 -14.83
C GLN A 504 20.94 6.65 -15.01
N LEU A 505 20.60 7.87 -14.59
CA LEU A 505 19.32 8.44 -14.96
C LEU A 505 19.28 8.72 -16.46
N ALA A 506 18.14 8.45 -17.09
CA ALA A 506 17.94 8.51 -18.54
C ALA A 506 18.09 9.92 -19.18
N CYS A 507 18.37 10.97 -18.40
CA CYS A 507 18.72 12.28 -18.95
C CYS A 507 20.24 12.31 -19.19
N GLY A 508 20.67 12.30 -20.46
CA GLY A 508 22.08 12.27 -20.87
C GLY A 508 22.97 13.43 -20.36
N ALA A 509 24.02 13.81 -21.11
CA ALA A 509 25.14 14.65 -20.66
C ALA A 509 24.83 16.00 -19.97
N ILE A 510 23.59 16.50 -20.03
CA ILE A 510 23.16 17.77 -19.41
C ILE A 510 22.68 17.56 -17.96
N GLY A 511 22.36 16.33 -17.53
CA GLY A 511 21.91 16.00 -16.16
C GLY A 511 20.46 16.42 -15.87
N CYS A 512 19.68 15.53 -15.22
CA CYS A 512 18.23 15.74 -15.03
C CYS A 512 17.88 17.02 -14.25
N LYS A 513 18.73 17.43 -13.31
CA LYS A 513 18.54 18.66 -12.52
C LYS A 513 18.64 19.91 -13.40
N ALA A 514 19.60 19.96 -14.31
CA ALA A 514 19.78 21.11 -15.20
C ALA A 514 18.69 21.16 -16.28
N LEU A 515 18.30 20.01 -16.84
CA LEU A 515 17.24 19.93 -17.85
C LEU A 515 15.87 20.32 -17.27
N SER A 516 15.57 19.90 -16.04
CA SER A 516 14.39 20.35 -15.29
C SER A 516 14.39 21.87 -15.06
N HIS A 517 15.52 22.45 -14.67
CA HIS A 517 15.65 23.90 -14.51
C HIS A 517 15.44 24.66 -15.83
N ILE A 518 15.95 24.14 -16.96
CA ILE A 518 15.79 24.77 -18.28
C ILE A 518 14.32 24.77 -18.72
N LEU A 519 13.63 23.64 -18.59
CA LEU A 519 12.20 23.53 -18.93
C LEU A 519 11.34 24.45 -18.07
N TRP A 520 11.70 24.58 -16.78
CA TRP A 520 11.00 25.45 -15.86
C TRP A 520 11.23 26.95 -16.16
N VAL A 521 12.46 27.34 -16.51
CA VAL A 521 12.75 28.72 -16.97
C VAL A 521 11.96 29.04 -18.24
N ALA A 522 11.84 28.09 -19.17
CA ALA A 522 11.04 28.28 -20.38
C ALA A 522 9.54 28.46 -20.08
N ALA A 523 8.98 27.64 -19.18
CA ALA A 523 7.58 27.77 -18.74
C ALA A 523 7.31 29.10 -18.03
N LEU A 524 8.26 29.56 -17.21
CA LEU A 524 8.16 30.83 -16.50
C LEU A 524 8.17 32.05 -17.46
N ILE A 525 9.05 32.01 -18.46
CA ILE A 525 9.13 33.06 -19.49
C ILE A 525 7.83 33.10 -20.30
N SER A 526 7.27 31.94 -20.65
CA SER A 526 5.98 31.84 -21.34
C SER A 526 4.86 32.48 -20.50
N PHE A 527 4.67 32.04 -19.26
CA PHE A 527 3.62 32.58 -18.38
C PHE A 527 3.79 34.08 -18.10
N GLY A 528 5.03 34.53 -17.82
CA GLY A 528 5.34 35.94 -17.58
C GLY A 528 5.07 36.81 -18.80
N ALA A 529 5.39 36.31 -20.00
CA ALA A 529 5.10 37.00 -21.25
C ALA A 529 3.60 37.07 -21.54
N THR A 530 2.83 36.02 -21.25
CA THR A 530 1.36 36.00 -21.38
C THR A 530 0.71 37.02 -20.44
N VAL A 531 1.12 37.05 -19.17
CA VAL A 531 0.64 38.03 -18.19
C VAL A 531 1.00 39.46 -18.62
N GLY A 532 2.25 39.68 -19.05
CA GLY A 532 2.72 41.00 -19.48
C GLY A 532 2.03 41.51 -20.75
N TRP A 533 1.81 40.63 -21.73
CA TRP A 533 1.13 40.95 -22.99
C TRP A 533 -0.34 41.31 -22.76
N ASN A 534 -1.04 40.50 -21.96
CA ASN A 534 -2.42 40.78 -21.57
C ASN A 534 -2.52 42.11 -20.81
N ALA A 535 -1.70 42.31 -19.78
CA ALA A 535 -1.70 43.56 -19.01
C ALA A 535 -1.40 44.79 -19.88
N GLY A 536 -0.44 44.68 -20.81
CA GLY A 536 -0.07 45.75 -21.74
C GLY A 536 -1.17 46.09 -22.75
N PHE A 537 -1.81 45.09 -23.34
CA PHE A 537 -2.92 45.27 -24.28
C PHE A 537 -4.09 46.01 -23.62
N TYR A 538 -4.51 45.58 -22.42
CA TYR A 538 -5.61 46.22 -21.69
C TYR A 538 -5.24 47.62 -21.20
N ALA A 539 -4.02 47.83 -20.72
CA ALA A 539 -3.57 49.15 -20.28
C ALA A 539 -3.52 50.19 -21.43
N LEU A 540 -3.12 49.76 -22.64
CA LEU A 540 -3.04 50.64 -23.81
C LEU A 540 -4.43 51.00 -24.37
N ARG A 541 -5.34 50.02 -24.45
CA ARG A 541 -6.71 50.24 -24.98
C ARG A 541 -7.63 50.98 -24.00
N LEU A 542 -7.56 50.69 -22.70
CA LEU A 542 -8.34 51.41 -21.68
C LEU A 542 -7.90 52.89 -21.55
N ARG A 543 -6.61 53.19 -21.76
CA ARG A 543 -6.10 54.58 -21.78
C ARG A 543 -6.59 55.40 -22.98
N LEU A 544 -6.89 54.76 -24.12
CA LEU A 544 -7.31 55.45 -25.34
C LEU A 544 -8.78 55.86 -25.33
N GLN A 545 -9.62 55.31 -24.44
CA GLN A 545 -11.07 55.51 -24.49
C GLN A 545 -11.67 56.25 -23.29
N VAL A 546 -10.95 56.46 -22.19
CA VAL A 546 -11.55 57.05 -20.98
C VAL A 546 -10.71 58.21 -20.42
N HIS A 547 -11.31 59.40 -20.33
CA HIS A 547 -10.69 60.61 -19.77
C HIS A 547 -10.70 60.65 -18.22
N GLN A 548 -11.28 59.64 -17.54
CA GLN A 548 -11.23 59.45 -16.09
C GLN A 548 -11.14 57.96 -15.72
N PRO A 549 -10.28 57.55 -14.76
CA PRO A 549 -10.11 56.14 -14.42
C PRO A 549 -11.37 55.56 -13.74
N SER A 550 -11.97 54.53 -14.35
CA SER A 550 -13.14 53.84 -13.81
C SER A 550 -12.77 52.82 -12.71
N ARG A 551 -13.74 52.42 -11.88
CA ARG A 551 -13.56 51.35 -10.87
C ARG A 551 -13.07 50.04 -11.48
N LEU A 552 -13.36 49.80 -12.76
CA LEU A 552 -12.97 48.61 -13.50
C LEU A 552 -11.45 48.59 -13.78
N GLN A 553 -10.89 49.74 -14.19
CA GLN A 553 -9.46 49.88 -14.43
C GLN A 553 -8.62 49.57 -13.19
N ASN A 554 -9.03 50.06 -12.01
CA ASN A 554 -8.32 49.79 -10.75
C ASN A 554 -8.39 48.32 -10.32
N ARG A 555 -9.48 47.61 -10.66
CA ARG A 555 -9.63 46.18 -10.36
C ARG A 555 -8.77 45.31 -11.28
N PHE A 556 -8.65 45.66 -12.56
CA PHE A 556 -7.75 44.97 -13.48
C PHE A 556 -6.28 45.12 -13.07
N VAL A 557 -5.87 46.34 -12.71
CA VAL A 557 -4.50 46.59 -12.23
C VAL A 557 -4.20 45.77 -10.96
N ALA A 558 -5.15 45.67 -10.03
CA ALA A 558 -4.99 44.87 -8.81
C ALA A 558 -4.90 43.36 -9.09
N PHE A 559 -5.68 42.84 -10.04
CA PHE A 559 -5.64 41.44 -10.44
C PHE A 559 -4.30 41.04 -11.08
N PHE A 560 -3.80 41.83 -12.03
CA PHE A 560 -2.51 41.54 -12.66
C PHE A 560 -1.33 41.76 -11.71
N ALA A 561 -1.42 42.71 -10.77
CA ALA A 561 -0.43 42.85 -9.70
C ALA A 561 -0.39 41.62 -8.78
N PHE A 562 -1.54 41.03 -8.45
CA PHE A 562 -1.63 39.80 -7.66
C PHE A 562 -0.99 38.60 -8.38
N LEU A 563 -1.28 38.41 -9.67
CA LEU A 563 -0.66 37.36 -10.48
C LEU A 563 0.87 37.54 -10.61
N ALA A 564 1.35 38.79 -10.72
CA ALA A 564 2.77 39.08 -10.75
C ALA A 564 3.47 38.75 -9.41
N VAL A 565 2.84 39.07 -8.28
CA VAL A 565 3.36 38.71 -6.95
C VAL A 565 3.42 37.19 -6.78
N LEU A 566 2.38 36.48 -7.20
CA LEU A 566 2.32 35.03 -7.18
C LEU A 566 3.46 34.41 -8.01
N LEU A 567 3.68 34.90 -9.23
CA LEU A 567 4.78 34.48 -10.08
C LEU A 567 6.14 34.64 -9.36
N VAL A 568 6.37 35.81 -8.75
CA VAL A 568 7.61 36.09 -8.01
C VAL A 568 7.77 35.16 -6.80
N THR A 569 6.71 34.90 -6.03
CA THR A 569 6.79 33.95 -4.90
C THR A 569 7.08 32.53 -5.36
N THR A 570 6.47 32.06 -6.45
CA THR A 570 6.76 30.73 -7.02
C THR A 570 8.20 30.65 -7.54
N ILE A 571 8.76 31.76 -8.03
CA ILE A 571 10.18 31.85 -8.39
C ILE A 571 11.10 31.63 -7.19
N PHE A 572 10.87 32.36 -6.11
CA PHE A 572 11.71 32.22 -4.91
C PHE A 572 11.63 30.83 -4.28
N VAL A 573 10.48 30.16 -4.34
CA VAL A 573 10.32 28.77 -3.86
C VAL A 573 11.04 27.77 -4.76
N GLY A 574 11.02 27.96 -6.09
CA GLY A 574 11.70 27.08 -7.04
C GLY A 574 13.21 27.09 -6.96
N PHE A 575 13.80 28.26 -6.66
CA PHE A 575 15.26 28.39 -6.50
C PHE A 575 15.78 27.95 -5.12
N ALA A 576 14.90 27.66 -4.15
CA ALA A 576 15.29 27.28 -2.78
C ALA A 576 15.72 25.80 -2.61
N GLY A 577 15.65 24.98 -3.66
CA GLY A 577 16.57 23.83 -3.84
C GLY A 577 16.37 22.53 -3.04
N ASP A 578 15.38 22.41 -2.16
CA ASP A 578 15.14 21.17 -1.38
C ASP A 578 13.83 20.45 -1.77
N SER A 579 13.78 19.14 -1.49
CA SER A 579 12.69 18.21 -1.85
C SER A 579 11.28 18.63 -1.37
N GLY A 580 11.20 19.45 -0.31
CA GLY A 580 9.94 20.05 0.14
C GLY A 580 9.38 21.11 -0.83
N ALA A 581 10.25 21.81 -1.57
CA ALA A 581 9.84 22.80 -2.56
C ALA A 581 9.16 22.15 -3.76
N VAL A 582 9.61 20.96 -4.17
CA VAL A 582 9.02 20.19 -5.29
C VAL A 582 7.59 19.71 -4.96
N LEU A 583 7.35 19.30 -3.71
CA LEU A 583 6.02 18.88 -3.26
C LEU A 583 5.07 20.09 -3.09
N ALA A 584 5.56 21.20 -2.53
CA ALA A 584 4.81 22.45 -2.50
C ALA A 584 4.46 22.93 -3.91
N MET A 585 5.37 22.75 -4.88
CA MET A 585 5.14 23.05 -6.29
C MET A 585 4.05 22.19 -6.92
N ALA A 586 4.03 20.87 -6.67
CA ALA A 586 2.99 19.98 -7.19
C ALA A 586 1.58 20.30 -6.66
N LEU A 587 1.49 20.88 -5.45
CA LEU A 587 0.23 21.21 -4.79
C LEU A 587 -0.25 22.64 -5.09
N LEU A 588 0.66 23.59 -5.28
CA LEU A 588 0.31 25.00 -5.51
C LEU A 588 0.06 25.30 -7.00
N CYS A 589 0.78 24.67 -7.93
CA CYS A 589 0.58 24.88 -9.38
C CYS A 589 -0.86 24.63 -9.87
N PRO A 590 -1.58 23.57 -9.44
CA PRO A 590 -2.96 23.33 -9.87
C PRO A 590 -3.97 24.31 -9.27
N LEU A 591 -3.67 24.90 -8.12
CA LEU A 591 -4.56 25.85 -7.44
C LEU A 591 -4.53 27.24 -8.09
N LEU A 592 -3.46 27.57 -8.84
CA LEU A 592 -3.31 28.88 -9.47
C LEU A 592 -4.29 29.12 -10.63
N PRO A 593 -4.46 28.19 -11.60
CA PRO A 593 -5.52 28.32 -12.60
C PRO A 593 -6.90 28.34 -11.94
N VAL A 594 -7.16 27.45 -10.97
CA VAL A 594 -8.48 27.34 -10.35
C VAL A 594 -8.88 28.62 -9.58
N THR A 595 -7.93 29.26 -8.89
CA THR A 595 -8.19 30.52 -8.17
C THR A 595 -8.32 31.71 -9.13
N ALA A 596 -7.53 31.76 -10.21
CA ALA A 596 -7.71 32.75 -11.28
C ALA A 596 -9.07 32.58 -11.96
N TRP A 597 -9.51 31.34 -12.21
CA TRP A 597 -10.80 30.98 -12.79
C TRP A 597 -11.99 31.34 -11.88
N ALA A 598 -11.89 31.07 -10.57
CA ALA A 598 -12.94 31.42 -9.61
C ALA A 598 -13.12 32.94 -9.48
N LEU A 599 -12.02 33.70 -9.54
CA LEU A 599 -12.06 35.16 -9.52
C LEU A 599 -12.57 35.74 -10.85
N ALA A 600 -12.17 35.17 -12.00
CA ALA A 600 -12.69 35.54 -13.32
C ALA A 600 -14.21 35.30 -13.43
N ALA A 601 -14.71 34.17 -12.92
CA ALA A 601 -16.15 33.88 -12.84
C ALA A 601 -16.90 34.89 -11.96
N GLY A 602 -16.26 35.40 -10.91
CA GLY A 602 -16.82 36.47 -10.06
C GLY A 602 -17.06 37.80 -10.80
N PHE A 603 -16.31 38.09 -11.87
CA PHE A 603 -16.53 39.27 -12.70
C PHE A 603 -17.74 39.14 -13.64
N VAL A 604 -18.15 37.92 -13.99
CA VAL A 604 -19.28 37.64 -14.92
C VAL A 604 -20.64 37.99 -14.32
N PHE A 605 -20.77 38.00 -12.99
CA PHE A 605 -22.04 38.29 -12.31
C PHE A 605 -22.29 39.78 -12.01
N LEU A 606 -21.47 40.68 -12.57
CA LEU A 606 -21.71 42.12 -12.43
C LEU A 606 -22.78 42.58 -13.43
N PRO A 607 -23.82 43.32 -12.99
CA PRO A 607 -24.83 43.85 -13.89
C PRO A 607 -24.22 45.05 -14.64
N LEU A 608 -23.64 44.79 -15.82
CA LEU A 608 -23.04 45.81 -16.67
C LEU A 608 -23.93 46.07 -17.88
N GLN A 609 -24.07 47.34 -18.28
CA GLN A 609 -24.88 47.75 -19.44
C GLN A 609 -24.05 48.54 -20.44
N GLY A 610 -24.28 48.30 -21.73
CA GLY A 610 -23.63 49.04 -22.82
C GLY A 610 -22.13 48.78 -22.94
N GLN A 611 -21.35 49.83 -23.20
CA GLN A 611 -19.92 49.75 -23.52
C GLN A 611 -19.07 49.08 -22.41
N GLU A 612 -19.46 49.27 -21.14
CA GLU A 612 -18.78 48.65 -19.99
C GLU A 612 -18.98 47.13 -19.92
N ALA A 613 -20.10 46.62 -20.43
CA ALA A 613 -20.33 45.18 -20.51
C ALA A 613 -19.37 44.55 -21.54
N ILE A 614 -19.27 45.15 -22.73
CA ILE A 614 -18.41 44.74 -23.85
C ILE A 614 -16.94 44.69 -23.39
N GLU A 615 -16.46 45.73 -22.70
CA GLU A 615 -15.09 45.82 -22.20
C GLU A 615 -14.78 44.79 -21.09
N SER A 616 -15.72 44.53 -20.17
CA SER A 616 -15.53 43.51 -19.13
C SER A 616 -15.58 42.08 -19.69
N THR A 617 -16.43 41.84 -20.70
CA THR A 617 -16.52 40.56 -21.40
C THR A 617 -15.35 40.33 -22.35
N GLY A 618 -14.55 41.34 -22.69
CA GLY A 618 -13.28 41.13 -23.39
C GLY A 618 -12.26 40.41 -22.51
N ALA A 619 -12.26 40.70 -21.20
CA ALA A 619 -11.23 40.25 -20.27
C ALA A 619 -11.54 38.94 -19.52
N ALA A 620 -12.81 38.53 -19.46
CA ALA A 620 -13.24 37.31 -18.76
C ALA A 620 -13.26 36.05 -19.65
N LEU A 621 -12.68 36.09 -20.85
CA LEU A 621 -13.17 35.29 -21.98
C LEU A 621 -12.06 34.65 -22.82
N GLU A 622 -11.22 33.89 -22.13
CA GLU A 622 -10.41 32.76 -22.64
C GLU A 622 -11.29 31.49 -22.85
N LEU A 623 -12.57 31.51 -22.47
CA LEU A 623 -13.44 30.34 -22.48
C LEU A 623 -14.52 30.40 -23.55
N PRO A 624 -14.51 29.50 -24.55
CA PRO A 624 -15.46 29.56 -25.66
C PRO A 624 -16.94 29.47 -25.26
N ILE A 625 -17.24 28.79 -24.14
CA ILE A 625 -18.60 28.72 -23.57
C ILE A 625 -19.13 30.10 -23.15
N PHE A 626 -18.27 30.97 -22.62
CA PHE A 626 -18.68 32.30 -22.23
C PHE A 626 -18.86 33.23 -23.45
N ASN A 627 -18.19 32.96 -24.58
CA ASN A 627 -18.36 33.73 -25.83
C ASN A 627 -19.79 33.53 -26.35
N VAL A 628 -20.31 32.30 -26.22
CA VAL A 628 -21.67 31.96 -26.62
C VAL A 628 -22.70 32.67 -25.73
N LEU A 629 -22.51 32.66 -24.41
CA LEU A 629 -23.45 33.29 -23.46
C LEU A 629 -23.52 34.82 -23.61
N VAL A 630 -22.41 35.48 -23.91
CA VAL A 630 -22.35 36.93 -24.08
C VAL A 630 -22.81 37.37 -25.48
N ALA A 631 -22.51 36.59 -26.52
CA ALA A 631 -22.90 36.93 -27.89
C ALA A 631 -24.43 37.02 -28.07
N PHE A 632 -25.22 36.31 -27.26
CA PHE A 632 -26.67 36.42 -27.28
C PHE A 632 -27.23 37.78 -26.80
N ASN A 633 -26.42 38.57 -26.10
CA ASN A 633 -26.83 39.86 -25.51
C ASN A 633 -26.22 41.09 -26.18
N LEU A 634 -25.46 40.93 -27.28
CA LEU A 634 -24.80 42.03 -27.98
C LEU A 634 -25.45 42.31 -29.34
N SER A 635 -25.40 43.57 -29.78
CA SER A 635 -25.84 43.93 -31.13
C SER A 635 -24.82 43.44 -32.17
N VAL A 636 -25.27 43.21 -33.40
CA VAL A 636 -24.43 42.70 -34.50
C VAL A 636 -23.22 43.61 -34.76
N ASP A 637 -23.39 44.92 -34.63
CA ASP A 637 -22.33 45.90 -34.88
C ASP A 637 -21.29 45.92 -33.74
N ASP A 638 -21.72 45.60 -32.51
CA ASP A 638 -20.83 45.46 -31.34
C ASP A 638 -19.98 44.19 -31.45
N VAL A 639 -20.57 43.10 -31.95
CA VAL A 639 -19.84 41.83 -32.22
C VAL A 639 -18.78 42.01 -33.31
N GLU A 640 -19.08 42.76 -34.38
CA GLU A 640 -18.10 43.07 -35.44
C GLU A 640 -16.95 43.96 -34.95
N ARG A 641 -17.21 44.89 -34.04
CA ARG A 641 -16.14 45.69 -33.40
C ARG A 641 -15.29 44.84 -32.46
N LEU A 642 -15.91 44.00 -31.63
CA LEU A 642 -15.22 43.11 -30.71
C LEU A 642 -14.26 42.16 -31.44
N ASN A 643 -14.72 41.51 -32.52
CA ASN A 643 -13.87 40.59 -33.29
C ASN A 643 -12.68 41.28 -33.96
N ARG A 644 -12.87 42.50 -34.47
CA ARG A 644 -11.81 43.28 -35.11
C ARG A 644 -10.72 43.69 -34.12
N ASP A 645 -11.12 44.11 -32.93
CA ASP A 645 -10.19 44.56 -31.89
C ASP A 645 -9.48 43.40 -31.18
N ARG A 646 -10.06 42.19 -31.15
CA ARG A 646 -9.47 40.99 -30.53
C ARG A 646 -8.48 40.22 -31.41
N THR A 647 -8.56 40.35 -32.72
CA THR A 647 -7.70 39.59 -33.66
C THR A 647 -6.19 39.70 -33.34
N PRO A 648 -5.63 40.88 -33.00
CA PRO A 648 -4.22 41.00 -32.63
C PRO A 648 -3.88 40.35 -31.28
N LEU A 649 -4.81 40.37 -30.32
CA LEU A 649 -4.64 39.76 -29.00
C LEU A 649 -4.59 38.23 -29.12
N ASN A 650 -5.57 37.64 -29.81
CA ASN A 650 -5.62 36.20 -30.06
C ASN A 650 -4.39 35.70 -30.83
N MET A 651 -3.87 36.51 -31.77
CA MET A 651 -2.66 36.16 -32.50
C MET A 651 -1.40 36.24 -31.63
N GLY A 652 -1.31 37.21 -30.72
CA GLY A 652 -0.21 37.32 -29.76
C GLY A 652 -0.20 36.18 -28.74
N LEU A 653 -1.36 35.82 -28.18
CA LEU A 653 -1.48 34.75 -27.19
C LEU A 653 -1.07 33.39 -27.77
N ARG A 654 -1.47 33.07 -29.02
CA ARG A 654 -1.03 31.85 -29.70
C ARG A 654 0.49 31.72 -29.83
N VAL A 655 1.20 32.83 -29.99
CA VAL A 655 2.65 32.82 -30.13
C VAL A 655 3.34 32.70 -28.78
N VAL A 656 2.76 33.28 -27.73
CA VAL A 656 3.38 33.38 -26.42
C VAL A 656 3.03 32.22 -25.51
N GLU A 657 1.88 31.57 -25.70
CA GLU A 657 1.34 30.51 -24.84
C GLU A 657 1.36 29.14 -25.53
N ASP A 658 0.63 28.99 -26.64
CA ASP A 658 0.45 27.69 -27.28
C ASP A 658 1.75 27.12 -27.89
N ILE A 659 2.59 27.97 -28.50
CA ILE A 659 3.83 27.51 -29.14
C ILE A 659 4.86 27.03 -28.09
N PRO A 660 5.17 27.78 -27.02
CA PRO A 660 6.07 27.29 -25.98
C PRO A 660 5.55 26.05 -25.26
N GLU A 661 4.25 25.93 -24.99
CA GLU A 661 3.66 24.73 -24.39
C GLU A 661 3.78 23.50 -25.29
N LEU A 662 3.53 23.66 -26.60
CA LEU A 662 3.72 22.60 -27.57
C LEU A 662 5.19 22.18 -27.66
N VAL A 663 6.12 23.14 -27.63
CA VAL A 663 7.57 22.88 -27.67
C VAL A 663 8.03 22.18 -26.39
N ILE A 664 7.59 22.62 -25.21
CA ILE A 664 7.90 21.99 -23.92
C ILE A 664 7.31 20.58 -23.87
N GLY A 665 6.06 20.40 -24.31
CA GLY A 665 5.42 19.09 -24.39
C GLY A 665 6.14 18.14 -25.35
N LEU A 666 6.60 18.63 -26.51
CA LEU A 666 7.37 17.83 -27.47
C LEU A 666 8.78 17.51 -26.95
N VAL A 667 9.43 18.40 -26.21
CA VAL A 667 10.71 18.13 -25.55
C VAL A 667 10.51 17.10 -24.43
N ASP A 668 9.43 17.18 -23.65
CA ASP A 668 9.04 16.14 -22.67
C ASP A 668 8.79 14.79 -23.37
N LEU A 669 8.09 14.80 -24.50
CA LEU A 669 7.82 13.62 -25.30
C LEU A 669 9.11 12.95 -25.80
N VAL A 670 10.01 13.74 -26.39
CA VAL A 670 11.22 13.25 -27.06
C VAL A 670 12.30 12.82 -26.08
N TYR A 671 12.50 13.57 -24.99
CA TYR A 671 13.59 13.31 -24.05
C TYR A 671 13.17 12.54 -22.80
N PHE A 672 11.88 12.55 -22.45
CA PHE A 672 11.37 11.95 -21.22
C PHE A 672 10.23 10.94 -21.46
N GLY A 673 9.93 10.62 -22.72
CA GLY A 673 8.96 9.59 -23.09
C GLY A 673 7.50 10.01 -23.00
N GLY A 674 7.23 11.29 -22.70
CA GLY A 674 5.89 11.87 -22.69
C GLY A 674 5.06 11.48 -21.48
N SER A 675 5.07 12.32 -20.44
CA SER A 675 4.18 12.16 -19.30
C SER A 675 2.70 12.27 -19.72
N TRP A 676 1.77 11.68 -18.94
CA TRP A 676 0.34 11.87 -19.18
C TRP A 676 -0.05 13.36 -19.17
N TYR A 677 0.69 14.18 -18.42
CA TYR A 677 0.55 15.62 -18.37
C TYR A 677 1.01 16.30 -19.67
N ALA A 678 2.14 15.91 -20.25
CA ALA A 678 2.58 16.44 -21.55
C ALA A 678 1.63 16.02 -22.68
N TRP A 679 1.14 14.78 -22.67
CA TRP A 679 0.10 14.35 -23.60
C TRP A 679 -1.19 15.16 -23.44
N PHE A 680 -1.62 15.38 -22.20
CA PHE A 680 -2.80 16.20 -21.91
C PHE A 680 -2.60 17.66 -22.35
N GLY A 681 -1.44 18.25 -22.08
CA GLY A 681 -1.07 19.61 -22.48
C GLY A 681 -1.07 19.77 -23.99
N ILE A 682 -0.34 18.91 -24.73
CA ILE A 682 -0.32 18.90 -26.20
C ILE A 682 -1.74 18.75 -26.75
N LEU A 683 -2.54 17.84 -26.19
CA LEU A 683 -3.88 17.56 -26.67
C LEU A 683 -4.84 18.72 -26.38
N MET A 684 -4.69 19.42 -25.25
CA MET A 684 -5.45 20.62 -24.92
C MET A 684 -5.04 21.81 -25.79
N SER A 685 -3.75 22.09 -25.99
CA SER A 685 -3.31 23.17 -26.89
C SER A 685 -3.74 22.90 -28.34
N MET A 686 -3.65 21.65 -28.81
CA MET A 686 -4.19 21.23 -30.11
C MET A 686 -5.72 21.38 -30.19
N ALA A 687 -6.45 20.96 -29.15
CA ALA A 687 -7.90 21.08 -29.11
C ALA A 687 -8.34 22.55 -29.10
N MET A 688 -7.65 23.43 -28.37
CA MET A 688 -7.90 24.87 -28.35
C MET A 688 -7.65 25.48 -29.73
N LEU A 689 -6.54 25.14 -30.40
CA LEU A 689 -6.26 25.59 -31.77
C LEU A 689 -7.35 25.15 -32.77
N VAL A 690 -7.80 23.90 -32.69
CA VAL A 690 -8.85 23.35 -33.57
C VAL A 690 -10.21 24.00 -33.28
N PHE A 691 -10.56 24.13 -31.99
CA PHE A 691 -11.82 24.73 -31.57
C PHE A 691 -11.91 26.20 -31.99
N ASP A 692 -10.82 26.95 -31.88
CA ASP A 692 -10.72 28.33 -32.35
C ASP A 692 -10.85 28.46 -33.87
N LEU A 693 -10.28 27.51 -34.62
CA LEU A 693 -10.44 27.48 -36.07
C LEU A 693 -11.91 27.26 -36.44
N LEU A 694 -12.56 26.33 -35.77
CA LEU A 694 -13.98 26.02 -35.96
C LEU A 694 -14.88 27.19 -35.53
N LEU A 695 -14.58 27.85 -34.42
CA LEU A 695 -15.32 29.01 -33.94
C LEU A 695 -15.16 30.20 -34.91
N SER A 696 -13.95 30.41 -35.43
CA SER A 696 -13.68 31.44 -36.44
C SER A 696 -14.45 31.19 -37.74
N VAL A 697 -14.51 29.94 -38.19
CA VAL A 697 -15.31 29.51 -39.36
C VAL A 697 -16.81 29.68 -39.09
N MET A 698 -17.29 29.29 -37.91
CA MET A 698 -18.70 29.48 -37.52
C MET A 698 -19.07 30.96 -37.48
N LEU A 699 -18.22 31.82 -36.91
CA LEU A 699 -18.44 33.27 -36.88
C LEU A 699 -18.45 33.88 -38.29
N GLN A 700 -17.58 33.42 -39.19
CA GLN A 700 -17.58 33.85 -40.60
C GLN A 700 -18.83 33.37 -41.36
N CYS A 701 -19.29 32.15 -41.09
CA CYS A 701 -20.55 31.63 -41.64
C CYS A 701 -21.76 32.41 -41.11
N LEU A 702 -21.78 32.76 -39.82
CA LEU A 702 -22.84 33.55 -39.21
C LEU A 702 -22.87 34.97 -39.80
N GLN A 703 -21.71 35.60 -39.98
CA GLN A 703 -21.57 36.91 -40.65
C GLN A 703 -22.04 36.85 -42.10
N SER A 704 -21.74 35.76 -42.81
CA SER A 704 -22.17 35.57 -44.20
C SER A 704 -23.68 35.35 -44.32
N ALA A 705 -24.27 34.56 -43.41
CA ALA A 705 -25.71 34.34 -43.32
C ALA A 705 -26.47 35.63 -42.97
N LEU A 706 -25.95 36.46 -42.06
CA LEU A 706 -26.53 37.75 -41.69
C LEU A 706 -26.43 38.80 -42.81
N LYS A 707 -25.35 38.80 -43.60
CA LYS A 707 -25.23 39.63 -44.81
C LYS A 707 -26.25 39.23 -45.89
N ILE A 708 -26.55 37.94 -46.02
CA ILE A 708 -27.59 37.43 -46.92
C ILE A 708 -29.00 37.83 -46.41
N ALA A 709 -29.24 37.76 -45.09
CA ALA A 709 -30.51 38.15 -44.49
C ALA A 709 -30.78 39.68 -44.54
N ARG A 710 -29.73 40.51 -44.59
CA ARG A 710 -29.83 41.98 -44.74
C ARG A 710 -29.93 42.44 -46.21
N LYS A 711 -29.90 41.54 -47.20
CA LYS A 711 -30.14 41.93 -48.59
C LYS A 711 -31.60 42.39 -48.70
N PRO A 712 -31.90 43.67 -48.99
CA PRO A 712 -33.28 44.12 -49.08
C PRO A 712 -33.97 43.32 -50.17
N ARG A 713 -35.19 42.85 -49.86
CA ARG A 713 -36.11 42.27 -50.82
C ARG A 713 -36.66 43.40 -51.69
N ASP A 714 -35.77 44.02 -52.46
CA ASP A 714 -36.13 44.99 -53.49
C ASP A 714 -35.98 44.32 -54.85
N ARG A 715 -37.14 44.22 -55.51
CA ARG A 715 -37.45 43.90 -56.91
C ARG A 715 -37.96 42.48 -57.20
N GLU A 716 -39.23 42.48 -57.62
CA GLU A 716 -39.76 41.87 -58.85
C GLU A 716 -38.73 41.24 -59.79
#